data_AF-A0A971TD73-F1
#
_entry.id   AF-A0A971TD73-F1
#
_cell.length_a   1.000
_cell.length_b   1.000
_cell.length_c   1.000
_cell.angle_alpha   90.00
_cell.angle_beta   90.00
_cell.angle_gamma   90.00
#
_symmetry.space_group_name_H-M   'P 1'
#
loop_
_entity.id
_entity.type
_entity.pdbx_description
1 polymer ?
#
loop_
_entity_poly.entity_id
_entity_poly.type
_entity_poly.pdbx_seq_one_letter_code
_entity_poly.pdbx_strand_id
1 'polypeptide(L)'
;MDGGTGRHARCVRIEPMPRARLTPKSLSAAVATALALTMTYAPLASAEPGDDPFAPVEVTTPETTPPPDIEPTAERVPTVPEPDGTPVELDVDIYLPETGEAPYSALILAHGFGGSKVGLRTQAQEYAGAGYLVLAYTARGFGESGGRIHLMDPELEGADVSTLVDHLATRDDVRLDSEGDPRVGIAGGSYGGAAALMGSALDDRIDAAVAAITWHDLAQSLFTQSATGDESPQTPAELNPIDVPGVYKQQWGSRFFASALASGPLDGDNPLCGRFEASLCEGLTQAAETGAPTPELLATLRAHSPVEVIGDHMPPTLLIQGISDSLFGLDQADANARLIADTGAMFAIRWTDGGHDGISTTQAADNAASLAWLDTYVATPDPTDEAAATPIPVDHFTYALPITQRRQSTASLEHLDVYPGLTGIKGADTITLDFRRTNSDAMLLNPPGGQPQSMTSVPGLGALLNGLPTYSLAALPGSSGAFDTVTARERHVVVGSPRVRLTVTSTAPEQVLYASLWQVQGDLVTQQRPHVAPIRLRARPGEPQEVTVALPAATYILEPGTRWRLLITTTDSSFTGPREVRADRVDLASASLELPIAIGSPVRDASADDWDWESLLVGGALIALLIAGAITALVRRSQAAREPVREEYADIPLVVENLVKTYADGHRAVDDVSWRAERGQVVGLLGPNGAGKTTTMRMMLGLITPDSGAAYVLGHRVTPGADVLGQVGALVEGPGFLPHLTGRQNLEAYWRATGRPAEEAGFEEALDVAALGGALDRPVRTYSHGMKQRLGIAQAMLGKPDLLFLDEPTNGLDPPQIAAMRPILQAYAATGRTVVVSSHLLSEVEMTCSHVVVMHAGRVITAGRVDDLVASEDTTVIDVPTDAGRAAIDASVAALRDVDGIRSVEIIDEGDVAKVTVVADLPRVEVVRAAITAGLDVRSVGSRRHLEEVFLGVIAGAQGTDASAPTSGQSMIERLRQVRAR
;
A
#
# COMPACT_ATOMS: atom_id res chain seq x y z
N MET A 1 16.89 -75.33 -10.19
CA MET A 1 16.26 -74.79 -8.97
C MET A 1 16.98 -73.49 -8.66
N ASP A 2 16.42 -72.30 -8.62
CA ASP A 2 15.12 -71.75 -9.04
C ASP A 2 15.38 -70.28 -9.37
N GLY A 3 14.73 -69.75 -10.41
CA GLY A 3 14.86 -68.36 -10.85
C GLY A 3 13.51 -67.66 -10.84
N GLY A 4 13.40 -66.62 -10.03
CA GLY A 4 12.18 -65.87 -9.77
C GLY A 4 11.76 -64.86 -10.84
N THR A 5 10.45 -64.60 -10.81
CA THR A 5 9.75 -63.32 -11.01
C THR A 5 10.01 -62.48 -12.27
N GLY A 6 9.00 -62.46 -13.16
CA GLY A 6 8.76 -61.38 -14.12
C GLY A 6 7.26 -61.06 -14.22
N ARG A 7 6.85 -59.84 -13.84
CA ARG A 7 5.53 -59.28 -14.15
C ARG A 7 5.58 -58.66 -15.55
N HIS A 8 4.62 -59.01 -16.42
CA HIS A 8 4.43 -58.39 -17.73
C HIS A 8 3.35 -57.29 -17.65
N ALA A 9 3.73 -56.07 -17.99
CA ALA A 9 2.82 -55.00 -18.37
C ALA A 9 2.66 -55.00 -19.90
N ARG A 10 1.41 -54.97 -20.40
CA ARG A 10 1.09 -54.88 -21.83
C ARG A 10 1.14 -53.42 -22.30
N CYS A 11 1.84 -53.20 -23.41
CA CYS A 11 1.85 -51.95 -24.18
C CYS A 11 0.50 -51.67 -24.86
N VAL A 12 0.07 -50.40 -24.85
CA VAL A 12 -0.83 -49.82 -25.86
C VAL A 12 -0.13 -48.60 -26.45
N ARG A 13 -0.01 -48.59 -27.77
CA ARG A 13 0.69 -47.60 -28.61
C ARG A 13 -0.30 -46.46 -28.92
N ILE A 14 0.06 -45.21 -28.62
CA ILE A 14 -0.72 -44.02 -28.98
C ILE A 14 0.03 -43.29 -30.11
N GLU A 15 -0.64 -43.11 -31.26
CA GLU A 15 -0.15 -42.29 -32.38
C GLU A 15 -0.39 -40.79 -32.12
N PRO A 16 0.48 -39.88 -32.61
CA PRO A 16 0.31 -38.45 -32.41
C PRO A 16 -0.70 -37.83 -33.41
N MET A 17 -1.71 -37.12 -32.89
CA MET A 17 -2.62 -36.26 -33.66
C MET A 17 -1.95 -34.92 -34.05
N PRO A 18 -2.35 -34.28 -35.17
CA PRO A 18 -1.66 -33.13 -35.73
C PRO A 18 -2.00 -31.83 -34.97
N ARG A 19 -0.98 -31.03 -34.67
CA ARG A 19 -1.13 -29.66 -34.14
C ARG A 19 -1.71 -28.75 -35.22
N ALA A 20 -2.94 -28.28 -35.05
CA ALA A 20 -3.47 -27.17 -35.83
C ALA A 20 -2.75 -25.86 -35.45
N ARG A 21 -2.04 -25.26 -36.41
CA ARG A 21 -1.43 -23.93 -36.26
C ARG A 21 -2.51 -22.87 -36.49
N LEU A 22 -2.91 -22.16 -35.44
CA LEU A 22 -3.64 -20.89 -35.57
C LEU A 22 -2.65 -19.80 -36.04
N THR A 23 -2.90 -19.21 -37.19
CA THR A 23 -2.03 -18.17 -37.78
C THR A 23 -2.33 -16.79 -37.19
N PRO A 24 -1.34 -15.89 -37.07
CA PRO A 24 -1.50 -14.58 -36.43
C PRO A 24 -2.60 -13.70 -37.04
N LYS A 25 -3.01 -13.94 -38.29
CA LYS A 25 -4.12 -13.25 -38.96
C LYS A 25 -5.50 -13.56 -38.36
N SER A 26 -5.71 -14.74 -37.77
CA SER A 26 -7.00 -15.08 -37.14
C SER A 26 -7.15 -14.44 -35.75
N LEU A 27 -6.02 -14.17 -35.07
CA LEU A 27 -6.00 -13.45 -33.79
C LEU A 27 -6.23 -11.94 -34.00
N SER A 28 -5.67 -11.36 -35.06
CA SER A 28 -5.88 -9.94 -35.39
C SER A 28 -7.32 -9.66 -35.81
N ALA A 29 -7.98 -10.58 -36.51
CA ALA A 29 -9.41 -10.49 -36.83
C ALA A 29 -10.31 -10.57 -35.58
N ALA A 30 -9.99 -11.46 -34.63
CA ALA A 30 -10.74 -11.58 -33.38
C ALA A 30 -10.57 -10.32 -32.49
N VAL A 31 -9.36 -9.76 -32.42
CA VAL A 31 -9.06 -8.54 -31.67
C VAL A 31 -9.66 -7.30 -32.34
N ALA A 32 -9.64 -7.21 -33.68
CA ALA A 32 -10.30 -6.13 -34.41
C ALA A 32 -11.83 -6.18 -34.30
N THR A 33 -12.41 -7.39 -34.21
CA THR A 33 -13.86 -7.56 -33.97
C THR A 33 -14.23 -7.18 -32.53
N ALA A 34 -13.39 -7.52 -31.55
CA ALA A 34 -13.57 -7.10 -30.16
C ALA A 34 -13.36 -5.58 -29.95
N LEU A 35 -12.41 -4.96 -30.66
CA LEU A 35 -12.21 -3.50 -30.63
C LEU A 35 -13.32 -2.72 -31.37
N ALA A 36 -13.86 -3.28 -32.45
CA ALA A 36 -14.98 -2.68 -33.17
C ALA A 36 -16.27 -2.71 -32.35
N LEU A 37 -16.46 -3.72 -31.49
CA LEU A 37 -17.58 -3.77 -30.54
C LEU A 37 -17.42 -2.78 -29.37
N THR A 38 -16.19 -2.52 -28.90
CA THR A 38 -15.95 -1.58 -27.79
C THR A 38 -15.88 -0.11 -28.23
N MET A 39 -15.60 0.19 -29.49
CA MET A 39 -15.60 1.57 -30.00
C MET A 39 -16.99 2.12 -30.39
N THR A 40 -18.06 1.33 -30.21
CA THR A 40 -19.45 1.80 -30.43
C THR A 40 -20.12 2.40 -29.18
N TYR A 41 -19.44 2.43 -28.02
CA TYR A 41 -19.98 2.99 -26.78
C TYR A 41 -18.95 3.87 -26.06
N ALA A 42 -18.80 5.11 -26.51
CA ALA A 42 -18.31 6.21 -25.71
C ALA A 42 -18.72 7.54 -26.37
N PRO A 43 -19.63 8.35 -25.77
CA PRO A 43 -19.85 9.71 -26.24
C PRO A 43 -18.86 10.65 -25.52
N LEU A 44 -18.10 11.41 -26.30
CA LEU A 44 -17.46 12.65 -25.86
C LEU A 44 -18.35 13.81 -26.33
N ALA A 45 -18.77 14.64 -25.39
CA ALA A 45 -19.61 15.81 -25.61
C ALA A 45 -18.87 16.95 -26.35
N SER A 46 -19.55 17.58 -27.32
CA SER A 46 -19.71 19.04 -27.42
C SER A 46 -20.38 19.46 -28.75
N ALA A 47 -21.28 20.46 -28.64
CA ALA A 47 -21.93 21.30 -29.67
C ALA A 47 -23.26 20.82 -30.31
N GLU A 48 -24.33 21.59 -30.08
CA GLU A 48 -25.66 21.59 -30.72
C GLU A 48 -25.64 22.05 -32.21
N PRO A 49 -26.79 22.10 -32.95
CA PRO A 49 -27.90 21.15 -33.09
C PRO A 49 -28.17 20.79 -34.58
N GLY A 50 -28.89 19.69 -34.86
CA GLY A 50 -29.37 19.37 -36.20
C GLY A 50 -30.39 18.23 -36.22
N ASP A 51 -31.52 18.47 -36.88
CA ASP A 51 -32.77 17.67 -36.86
C ASP A 51 -32.69 16.25 -37.46
N ASP A 52 -33.39 15.32 -36.79
CA ASP A 52 -34.04 14.07 -37.28
C ASP A 52 -33.15 12.83 -37.62
N PRO A 53 -33.64 11.56 -37.70
CA PRO A 53 -34.78 10.83 -37.10
C PRO A 53 -34.35 9.44 -36.56
N PHE A 54 -33.99 9.25 -35.27
CA PHE A 54 -33.81 7.89 -34.72
C PHE A 54 -34.21 7.84 -33.24
N ALA A 55 -35.42 7.34 -32.98
CA ALA A 55 -35.90 7.02 -31.64
C ALA A 55 -35.15 5.79 -31.06
N PRO A 56 -34.82 5.77 -29.75
CA PRO A 56 -34.21 4.60 -29.12
C PRO A 56 -35.24 3.50 -28.82
N VAL A 57 -34.77 2.25 -28.90
CA VAL A 57 -35.49 1.02 -28.55
C VAL A 57 -35.40 0.80 -27.04
N GLU A 58 -36.54 0.59 -26.39
CA GLU A 58 -36.69 0.29 -24.96
C GLU A 58 -36.02 -1.04 -24.56
N VAL A 59 -35.29 -0.99 -23.45
CA VAL A 59 -34.75 -2.14 -22.73
C VAL A 59 -35.77 -2.50 -21.65
N THR A 60 -36.42 -3.66 -21.77
CA THR A 60 -37.32 -4.19 -20.74
C THR A 60 -36.53 -4.97 -19.70
N THR A 61 -36.39 -4.40 -18.51
CA THR A 61 -35.98 -5.05 -17.26
C THR A 61 -37.06 -6.02 -16.76
N PRO A 62 -36.72 -7.07 -16.00
CA PRO A 62 -37.69 -7.67 -15.08
C PRO A 62 -38.07 -6.58 -14.05
N GLU A 63 -39.35 -6.42 -13.73
CA GLU A 63 -39.89 -5.32 -12.91
C GLU A 63 -39.24 -5.21 -11.51
N THR A 64 -38.07 -4.58 -11.42
CA THR A 64 -37.76 -3.63 -10.35
C THR A 64 -37.87 -2.26 -10.98
N THR A 65 -38.95 -1.56 -10.67
CA THR A 65 -39.17 -0.19 -11.12
C THR A 65 -37.90 0.62 -10.79
N PRO A 66 -37.22 1.23 -11.76
CA PRO A 66 -36.12 2.15 -11.43
C PRO A 66 -36.67 3.20 -10.47
N PRO A 67 -35.88 3.63 -9.45
CA PRO A 67 -36.35 4.65 -8.51
C PRO A 67 -36.80 5.87 -9.32
N PRO A 68 -37.91 6.51 -8.93
CA PRO A 68 -38.44 7.64 -9.69
C PRO A 68 -37.39 8.74 -9.75
N ASP A 69 -37.25 9.37 -10.92
CA ASP A 69 -36.28 10.45 -11.11
C ASP A 69 -36.82 11.77 -10.56
N ILE A 70 -36.96 11.81 -9.23
CA ILE A 70 -37.45 12.96 -8.48
C ILE A 70 -36.27 13.91 -8.28
N GLU A 71 -36.38 15.12 -8.84
CA GLU A 71 -35.39 16.17 -8.64
C GLU A 71 -35.61 16.89 -7.30
N PRO A 72 -34.57 17.07 -6.47
CA PRO A 72 -34.71 17.76 -5.20
C PRO A 72 -34.76 19.28 -5.35
N THR A 73 -35.32 19.94 -4.34
CA THR A 73 -35.13 21.38 -4.11
C THR A 73 -34.05 21.59 -3.05
N ALA A 74 -32.97 22.28 -3.41
CA ALA A 74 -31.89 22.58 -2.48
C ALA A 74 -32.26 23.76 -1.56
N GLU A 75 -31.99 23.61 -0.26
CA GLU A 75 -32.27 24.60 0.78
C GLU A 75 -31.07 24.76 1.73
N ARG A 76 -30.99 25.91 2.42
CA ARG A 76 -30.02 26.19 3.48
C ARG A 76 -30.76 26.40 4.78
N VAL A 77 -30.45 25.59 5.79
CA VAL A 77 -31.14 25.63 7.10
C VAL A 77 -30.16 26.14 8.16
N PRO A 78 -30.35 27.37 8.69
CA PRO A 78 -29.55 27.86 9.80
C PRO A 78 -29.75 27.02 11.05
N THR A 79 -28.66 26.72 11.76
CA THR A 79 -28.67 25.88 12.96
C THR A 79 -27.86 26.52 14.09
N VAL A 80 -27.74 25.82 15.23
CA VAL A 80 -26.95 26.26 16.37
C VAL A 80 -25.51 26.61 15.95
N PRO A 81 -25.00 27.80 16.32
CA PRO A 81 -23.67 28.24 15.92
C PRO A 81 -22.58 27.37 16.57
N GLU A 82 -21.36 27.47 16.06
CA GLU A 82 -20.18 26.89 16.72
C GLU A 82 -19.98 27.51 18.12
N PRO A 83 -19.26 26.83 19.05
CA PRO A 83 -18.97 27.37 20.38
C PRO A 83 -18.26 28.74 20.39
N ASP A 84 -17.57 29.09 19.30
CA ASP A 84 -16.93 30.40 19.13
C ASP A 84 -17.88 31.49 18.59
N GLY A 85 -19.15 31.14 18.36
CA GLY A 85 -20.20 32.02 17.85
C GLY A 85 -20.30 32.07 16.32
N THR A 86 -19.51 31.28 15.59
CA THR A 86 -19.57 31.22 14.12
C THR A 86 -20.93 30.67 13.66
N PRO A 87 -21.70 31.39 12.82
CA PRO A 87 -22.96 30.88 12.28
C PRO A 87 -22.76 29.62 11.43
N VAL A 88 -23.69 28.68 11.55
CA VAL A 88 -23.69 27.43 10.78
C VAL A 88 -25.00 27.31 10.01
N GLU A 89 -24.89 26.89 8.75
CA GLU A 89 -26.03 26.50 7.92
C GLU A 89 -25.80 25.10 7.38
N LEU A 90 -26.84 24.27 7.43
CA LEU A 90 -26.87 22.93 6.87
C LEU A 90 -27.32 22.99 5.41
N ASP A 91 -26.62 22.23 4.57
CA ASP A 91 -26.97 22.00 3.18
C ASP A 91 -27.99 20.86 3.06
N VAL A 92 -29.18 21.17 2.54
CA VAL A 92 -30.34 20.26 2.55
C VAL A 92 -30.91 20.11 1.14
N ASP A 93 -31.42 18.92 0.83
CA ASP A 93 -32.23 18.61 -0.34
C ASP A 93 -33.60 18.11 0.10
N ILE A 94 -34.67 18.70 -0.44
CA ILE A 94 -36.06 18.28 -0.24
C ILE A 94 -36.57 17.56 -1.49
N TYR A 95 -37.00 16.31 -1.33
CA TYR A 95 -37.64 15.50 -2.36
C TYR A 95 -39.14 15.43 -2.07
N LEU A 96 -39.96 15.86 -3.04
CA LEU A 96 -41.42 15.81 -2.93
C LEU A 96 -41.97 14.59 -3.67
N PRO A 97 -42.98 13.89 -3.13
CA PRO A 97 -43.65 12.80 -3.84
C PRO A 97 -44.26 13.27 -5.16
N GLU A 98 -44.15 12.44 -6.21
CA GLU A 98 -44.86 12.69 -7.49
C GLU A 98 -46.37 12.42 -7.37
N THR A 99 -46.77 11.59 -6.41
CA THR A 99 -48.15 11.16 -6.19
C THR A 99 -48.58 11.39 -4.74
N GLY A 100 -49.84 11.80 -4.54
CA GLY A 100 -50.39 12.15 -3.23
C GLY A 100 -50.86 13.60 -3.20
N GLU A 101 -51.67 13.95 -2.19
CA GLU A 101 -52.02 15.35 -1.91
C GLU A 101 -51.41 15.72 -0.55
N ALA A 102 -50.68 16.83 -0.52
CA ALA A 102 -50.15 17.41 0.72
C ALA A 102 -51.29 17.64 1.73
N PRO A 103 -51.01 17.54 3.05
CA PRO A 103 -49.68 17.45 3.66
C PRO A 103 -49.13 16.01 3.77
N TYR A 104 -47.82 15.84 3.61
CA TYR A 104 -47.10 14.55 3.60
C TYR A 104 -46.47 14.25 4.96
N SER A 105 -46.39 12.96 5.33
CA SER A 105 -45.45 12.54 6.38
C SER A 105 -44.02 12.72 5.87
N ALA A 106 -43.09 13.11 6.76
CA ALA A 106 -41.72 13.44 6.41
C ALA A 106 -40.71 12.36 6.83
N LEU A 107 -39.56 12.33 6.17
CA LEU A 107 -38.39 11.54 6.56
C LEU A 107 -37.13 12.38 6.52
N ILE A 108 -36.32 12.30 7.58
CA ILE A 108 -34.96 12.85 7.61
C ILE A 108 -33.99 11.72 7.26
N LEU A 109 -33.12 11.96 6.27
CA LEU A 109 -32.03 11.04 5.91
C LEU A 109 -30.67 11.61 6.30
N ALA A 110 -29.92 10.83 7.07
CA ALA A 110 -28.60 11.18 7.58
C ALA A 110 -27.50 10.31 6.94
N HIS A 111 -26.41 10.93 6.50
CA HIS A 111 -25.33 10.24 5.79
C HIS A 111 -24.30 9.63 6.73
N GLY A 112 -23.59 8.60 6.25
CA GLY A 112 -22.42 8.03 6.95
C GLY A 112 -21.21 8.97 6.95
N PHE A 113 -20.20 8.67 7.78
CA PHE A 113 -19.04 9.55 7.95
C PHE A 113 -18.28 9.77 6.64
N GLY A 114 -17.97 11.02 6.30
CA GLY A 114 -17.32 11.39 5.03
C GLY A 114 -18.26 11.41 3.82
N GLY A 115 -19.55 11.12 4.02
CA GLY A 115 -20.60 11.27 3.02
C GLY A 115 -21.18 12.68 2.94
N SER A 116 -22.29 12.81 2.20
CA SER A 116 -23.12 14.02 2.09
C SER A 116 -24.52 13.63 1.60
N LYS A 117 -25.43 14.59 1.50
CA LYS A 117 -26.77 14.41 0.90
C LYS A 117 -26.73 13.77 -0.50
N VAL A 118 -25.65 13.96 -1.26
CA VAL A 118 -25.47 13.35 -2.59
C VAL A 118 -25.45 11.81 -2.51
N GLY A 119 -24.84 11.26 -1.47
CA GLY A 119 -24.80 9.81 -1.24
C GLY A 119 -26.15 9.21 -0.84
N LEU A 120 -27.12 10.05 -0.47
CA LEU A 120 -28.46 9.66 -0.04
C LEU A 120 -29.49 9.76 -1.18
N ARG A 121 -29.14 10.32 -2.35
CA ARG A 121 -30.09 10.63 -3.43
C ARG A 121 -30.94 9.43 -3.83
N THR A 122 -30.35 8.26 -4.05
CA THR A 122 -31.10 7.05 -4.44
C THR A 122 -32.14 6.66 -3.39
N GLN A 123 -31.73 6.62 -2.11
CA GLN A 123 -32.64 6.29 -1.01
C GLN A 123 -33.73 7.36 -0.83
N ALA A 124 -33.39 8.63 -1.01
CA ALA A 124 -34.34 9.73 -0.95
C ALA A 124 -35.39 9.64 -2.05
N GLN A 125 -34.99 9.32 -3.28
CA GLN A 125 -35.89 9.10 -4.41
C GLN A 125 -36.79 7.87 -4.19
N GLU A 126 -36.25 6.77 -3.64
CA GLU A 126 -37.04 5.58 -3.30
C GLU A 126 -38.13 5.90 -2.26
N TYR A 127 -37.79 6.59 -1.18
CA TYR A 127 -38.77 6.97 -0.16
C TYR A 127 -39.75 8.06 -0.61
N ALA A 128 -39.31 9.02 -1.43
CA ALA A 128 -40.22 9.99 -2.04
C ALA A 128 -41.20 9.31 -3.01
N GLY A 129 -40.72 8.30 -3.75
CA GLY A 129 -41.55 7.41 -4.56
C GLY A 129 -42.57 6.59 -3.75
N ALA A 130 -42.27 6.31 -2.49
CA ALA A 130 -43.19 5.66 -1.55
C ALA A 130 -44.20 6.62 -0.90
N GLY A 131 -44.14 7.92 -1.20
CA GLY A 131 -45.13 8.92 -0.75
C GLY A 131 -44.68 9.83 0.40
N TYR A 132 -43.40 9.81 0.77
CA TYR A 132 -42.84 10.67 1.81
C TYR A 132 -42.27 11.97 1.27
N LEU A 133 -42.42 13.07 2.02
CA LEU A 133 -41.51 14.20 1.85
C LEU A 133 -40.16 13.82 2.46
N VAL A 134 -39.10 13.79 1.67
CA VAL A 134 -37.77 13.39 2.17
C VAL A 134 -36.84 14.59 2.26
N LEU A 135 -36.30 14.82 3.45
CA LEU A 135 -35.26 15.78 3.75
C LEU A 135 -33.92 15.03 3.88
N ALA A 136 -33.05 15.14 2.88
CA ALA A 136 -31.68 14.64 2.96
C ALA A 136 -30.73 15.80 3.26
N TYR A 137 -29.93 15.71 4.33
CA TYR A 137 -29.02 16.79 4.72
C TYR A 137 -27.57 16.34 4.69
N THR A 138 -26.66 17.30 4.50
CA THR A 138 -25.24 17.14 4.79
C THR A 138 -24.96 17.67 6.19
N ALA A 139 -24.40 16.85 7.08
CA ALA A 139 -24.07 17.25 8.44
C ALA A 139 -23.02 18.38 8.47
N ARG A 140 -23.01 19.18 9.56
CA ARG A 140 -22.02 20.25 9.74
C ARG A 140 -20.58 19.73 9.57
N GLY A 141 -19.71 20.58 9.02
CA GLY A 141 -18.33 20.21 8.71
C GLY A 141 -18.15 19.31 7.49
N PHE A 142 -19.21 18.81 6.85
CA PHE A 142 -19.14 18.04 5.59
C PHE A 142 -19.65 18.85 4.40
N GLY A 143 -19.10 18.58 3.21
CA GLY A 143 -19.57 19.15 1.95
C GLY A 143 -19.72 20.67 2.01
N GLU A 144 -20.90 21.16 1.61
CA GLU A 144 -21.22 22.58 1.62
C GLU A 144 -21.84 23.08 2.94
N SER A 145 -22.07 22.20 3.92
CA SER A 145 -22.52 22.62 5.26
C SER A 145 -21.41 23.38 5.98
N GLY A 146 -21.78 24.40 6.74
CA GLY A 146 -20.86 25.15 7.58
C GLY A 146 -20.40 24.37 8.82
N GLY A 147 -19.63 25.02 9.69
CA GLY A 147 -19.23 24.45 10.98
C GLY A 147 -18.11 23.40 10.91
N ARG A 148 -17.92 22.70 12.03
CA ARG A 148 -16.88 21.67 12.23
C ARG A 148 -17.50 20.30 12.53
N ILE A 149 -16.70 19.26 12.36
CA ILE A 149 -17.03 17.87 12.69
C ILE A 149 -16.73 17.66 14.17
N HIS A 150 -17.76 17.37 14.96
CA HIS A 150 -17.66 17.13 16.40
C HIS A 150 -17.87 15.65 16.80
N LEU A 151 -18.06 14.76 15.82
CA LEU A 151 -18.33 13.33 16.01
C LEU A 151 -19.62 13.05 16.79
N MET A 152 -20.74 13.61 16.33
CA MET A 152 -22.07 13.51 16.96
C MET A 152 -22.10 14.07 18.38
N ASP A 153 -21.55 15.27 18.56
CA ASP A 153 -21.77 16.02 19.79
C ASP A 153 -23.29 16.26 19.99
N PRO A 154 -23.90 15.85 21.11
CA PRO A 154 -25.33 16.00 21.36
C PRO A 154 -25.81 17.46 21.34
N GLU A 155 -25.00 18.40 21.80
CA GLU A 155 -25.37 19.82 21.89
C GLU A 155 -25.24 20.55 20.54
N LEU A 156 -24.52 19.97 19.58
CA LEU A 156 -24.28 20.55 18.26
C LEU A 156 -24.92 19.72 17.16
N GLU A 157 -24.38 18.54 16.86
CA GLU A 157 -24.85 17.67 15.78
C GLU A 157 -26.14 16.92 16.15
N GLY A 158 -26.40 16.70 17.44
CA GLY A 158 -27.72 16.27 17.92
C GLY A 158 -28.78 17.38 17.74
N ALA A 159 -28.44 18.61 18.15
CA ALA A 159 -29.31 19.78 17.98
C ALA A 159 -29.57 20.16 16.51
N ASP A 160 -28.66 19.81 15.60
CA ASP A 160 -28.90 19.91 14.15
C ASP A 160 -30.11 19.10 13.73
N VAL A 161 -30.27 17.88 14.25
CA VAL A 161 -31.44 17.04 13.92
C VAL A 161 -32.73 17.70 14.39
N SER A 162 -32.77 18.22 15.62
CA SER A 162 -33.92 18.99 16.11
C SER A 162 -34.23 20.24 15.27
N THR A 163 -33.20 20.91 14.76
CA THR A 163 -33.37 22.05 13.84
C THR A 163 -34.02 21.62 12.52
N LEU A 164 -33.70 20.44 12.00
CA LEU A 164 -34.36 19.89 10.82
C LEU A 164 -35.82 19.50 11.09
N VAL A 165 -36.12 19.00 12.29
CA VAL A 165 -37.51 18.77 12.75
C VAL A 165 -38.26 20.10 12.83
N ASP A 166 -37.68 21.14 13.42
CA ASP A 166 -38.26 22.50 13.45
C ASP A 166 -38.50 23.03 12.04
N HIS A 167 -37.56 22.84 11.11
CA HIS A 167 -37.70 23.25 9.73
C HIS A 167 -38.92 22.57 9.08
N LEU A 168 -39.05 21.25 9.22
CA LEU A 168 -40.20 20.49 8.73
C LEU A 168 -41.52 20.97 9.36
N ALA A 169 -41.52 21.29 10.66
CA ALA A 169 -42.70 21.78 11.37
C ALA A 169 -43.24 23.12 10.83
N THR A 170 -42.39 23.92 10.16
CA THR A 170 -42.79 25.22 9.58
C THR A 170 -43.34 25.13 8.16
N ARG A 171 -43.29 23.95 7.53
CA ARG A 171 -43.69 23.78 6.13
C ARG A 171 -45.18 23.46 6.01
N ASP A 172 -45.87 24.14 5.09
CA ASP A 172 -47.30 23.91 4.82
C ASP A 172 -47.59 22.56 4.12
N ASP A 173 -46.56 21.93 3.53
CA ASP A 173 -46.65 20.64 2.83
C ASP A 173 -46.29 19.44 3.72
N VAL A 174 -45.92 19.66 4.98
CA VAL A 174 -45.64 18.61 5.97
C VAL A 174 -46.85 18.41 6.88
N ARG A 175 -47.17 17.14 7.18
CA ARG A 175 -48.24 16.77 8.09
C ARG A 175 -47.77 17.03 9.52
N LEU A 176 -48.62 17.68 10.30
CA LEU A 176 -48.39 17.93 11.71
C LEU A 176 -49.36 17.11 12.55
N ASP A 177 -48.85 16.42 13.57
CA ASP A 177 -49.65 15.72 14.56
C ASP A 177 -50.21 16.71 15.61
N SER A 178 -49.44 17.76 15.91
CA SER A 178 -49.88 18.93 16.68
C SER A 178 -49.13 20.20 16.26
N GLU A 179 -49.49 21.37 16.80
CA GLU A 179 -48.84 22.64 16.43
C GLU A 179 -47.33 22.58 16.78
N GLY A 180 -46.47 22.67 15.77
CA GLY A 180 -45.00 22.59 15.92
C GLY A 180 -44.43 21.18 15.98
N ASP A 181 -45.25 20.17 15.70
CA ASP A 181 -44.95 18.74 15.85
C ASP A 181 -45.20 18.01 14.52
N PRO A 182 -44.17 17.87 13.67
CA PRO A 182 -44.30 17.26 12.36
C PRO A 182 -44.31 15.73 12.48
N ARG A 183 -45.13 15.08 11.67
CA ARG A 183 -45.11 13.64 11.49
C ARG A 183 -43.84 13.23 10.73
N VAL A 184 -42.82 12.77 11.44
CA VAL A 184 -41.46 12.59 10.90
C VAL A 184 -40.76 11.33 11.43
N GLY A 185 -40.16 10.57 10.52
CA GLY A 185 -39.19 9.53 10.84
C GLY A 185 -37.77 9.93 10.50
N ILE A 186 -36.78 9.22 11.05
CA ILE A 186 -35.36 9.41 10.71
C ILE A 186 -34.69 8.09 10.34
N ALA A 187 -33.84 8.11 9.32
CA ALA A 187 -33.06 6.93 8.92
C ALA A 187 -31.62 7.29 8.55
N GLY A 188 -30.69 6.41 8.89
CA GLY A 188 -29.30 6.56 8.53
C GLY A 188 -28.43 5.36 8.87
N GLY A 189 -27.27 5.27 8.21
CA GLY A 189 -26.25 4.27 8.46
C GLY A 189 -24.96 4.88 8.99
N SER A 190 -24.19 4.15 9.79
CA SER A 190 -22.90 4.60 10.31
C SER A 190 -23.10 5.86 11.15
N TYR A 191 -22.38 6.94 10.84
CA TYR A 191 -22.59 8.27 11.41
C TYR A 191 -24.05 8.72 11.41
N GLY A 192 -24.76 8.51 10.29
CA GLY A 192 -26.18 8.83 10.19
C GLY A 192 -27.06 7.91 11.04
N GLY A 193 -26.61 6.69 11.34
CA GLY A 193 -27.29 5.81 12.29
C GLY A 193 -27.17 6.32 13.73
N ALA A 194 -26.04 6.93 14.10
CA ALA A 194 -25.93 7.63 15.38
C ALA A 194 -26.80 8.90 15.42
N ALA A 195 -26.86 9.67 14.32
CA ALA A 195 -27.80 10.78 14.21
C ALA A 195 -29.26 10.33 14.36
N ALA A 196 -29.63 9.18 13.78
CA ALA A 196 -30.95 8.60 13.95
C ALA A 196 -31.25 8.22 15.40
N LEU A 197 -30.33 7.53 16.08
CA LEU A 197 -30.53 7.12 17.49
C LEU A 197 -30.52 8.32 18.45
N MET A 198 -29.47 9.14 18.39
CA MET A 198 -29.26 10.25 19.31
C MET A 198 -30.25 11.38 19.05
N GLY A 199 -30.54 11.70 17.78
CA GLY A 199 -31.56 12.68 17.43
C GLY A 199 -32.95 12.28 17.94
N SER A 200 -33.33 11.02 17.79
CA SER A 200 -34.62 10.49 18.31
C SER A 200 -34.70 10.47 19.84
N ALA A 201 -33.57 10.38 20.52
CA ALA A 201 -33.51 10.47 21.98
C ALA A 201 -33.55 11.91 22.50
N LEU A 202 -33.10 12.87 21.69
CA LEU A 202 -33.04 14.29 22.04
C LEU A 202 -34.31 15.05 21.63
N ASP A 203 -35.07 14.54 20.66
CA ASP A 203 -36.30 15.15 20.14
C ASP A 203 -37.46 14.14 20.10
N ASP A 204 -38.35 14.24 21.08
CA ASP A 204 -39.51 13.35 21.24
C ASP A 204 -40.55 13.44 20.11
N ARG A 205 -40.41 14.40 19.18
CA ARG A 205 -41.29 14.57 18.01
C ARG A 205 -40.97 13.60 16.87
N ILE A 206 -39.87 12.83 16.96
CA ILE A 206 -39.51 11.84 15.96
C ILE A 206 -40.31 10.56 16.21
N ASP A 207 -41.14 10.15 15.25
CA ASP A 207 -42.11 9.05 15.41
C ASP A 207 -41.50 7.66 15.26
N ALA A 208 -40.41 7.54 14.50
CA ALA A 208 -39.74 6.26 14.26
C ALA A 208 -38.30 6.45 13.78
N ALA A 209 -37.44 5.50 14.13
CA ALA A 209 -36.04 5.49 13.73
C ALA A 209 -35.63 4.20 13.01
N VAL A 210 -34.77 4.35 11.99
CA VAL A 210 -34.03 3.24 11.38
C VAL A 210 -32.54 3.53 11.48
N ALA A 211 -31.84 2.78 12.32
CA ALA A 211 -30.41 2.96 12.53
C ALA A 211 -29.63 1.73 12.05
N ALA A 212 -28.76 1.94 11.05
CA ALA A 212 -27.95 0.89 10.48
C ALA A 212 -26.46 1.05 10.86
N ILE A 213 -25.78 -0.07 11.10
CA ILE A 213 -24.32 -0.18 11.21
C ILE A 213 -23.69 0.93 12.07
N THR A 214 -24.15 1.14 13.30
CA THR A 214 -23.73 2.29 14.14
C THR A 214 -23.20 1.85 15.51
N TRP A 215 -22.63 2.80 16.27
CA TRP A 215 -22.08 2.55 17.60
C TRP A 215 -23.13 2.68 18.70
N HIS A 216 -22.79 2.11 19.85
CA HIS A 216 -23.42 2.33 21.14
C HIS A 216 -22.51 3.14 22.07
N ASP A 217 -21.20 2.82 22.07
CA ASP A 217 -20.13 3.54 22.75
C ASP A 217 -18.97 3.72 21.77
N LEU A 218 -18.75 4.97 21.34
CA LEU A 218 -17.73 5.33 20.37
C LEU A 218 -16.32 5.13 20.93
N ALA A 219 -16.12 5.30 22.24
CA ALA A 219 -14.85 5.04 22.88
C ALA A 219 -14.50 3.56 22.81
N GLN A 220 -15.45 2.67 23.11
CA GLN A 220 -15.25 1.22 22.97
C GLN A 220 -15.16 0.79 21.50
N SER A 221 -15.87 1.44 20.59
CA SER A 221 -15.74 1.16 19.15
C SER A 221 -14.34 1.48 18.62
N LEU A 222 -13.77 2.66 18.94
CA LEU A 222 -12.46 3.09 18.44
C LEU A 222 -11.29 2.49 19.23
N PHE A 223 -11.47 2.22 20.52
CA PHE A 223 -10.51 1.60 21.43
C PHE A 223 -11.05 0.27 21.94
N THR A 224 -11.17 -0.70 21.04
CA THR A 224 -11.87 -1.95 21.33
C THR A 224 -11.13 -2.82 22.33
N GLN A 225 -11.89 -3.28 23.33
CA GLN A 225 -11.46 -4.21 24.36
C GLN A 225 -12.39 -5.43 24.37
N SER A 226 -11.83 -6.61 24.12
CA SER A 226 -12.57 -7.88 24.11
C SER A 226 -12.37 -8.73 25.38
N ALA A 227 -11.51 -8.29 26.31
CA ALA A 227 -11.44 -8.88 27.64
C ALA A 227 -12.66 -8.45 28.47
N THR A 228 -13.38 -9.42 29.01
CA THR A 228 -14.57 -9.19 29.84
C THR A 228 -14.37 -9.72 31.26
N GLY A 229 -15.25 -9.29 32.16
CA GLY A 229 -15.44 -9.97 33.44
C GLY A 229 -15.97 -11.40 33.29
N ASP A 230 -16.09 -12.10 34.42
CA ASP A 230 -16.60 -13.48 34.51
C ASP A 230 -18.14 -13.58 34.51
N GLU A 231 -18.83 -12.46 34.32
CA GLU A 231 -20.29 -12.44 34.24
C GLU A 231 -20.78 -13.14 32.98
N SER A 232 -21.82 -13.96 33.14
CA SER A 232 -22.46 -14.63 32.01
C SER A 232 -23.23 -13.61 31.17
N PRO A 233 -23.06 -13.61 29.84
CA PRO A 233 -23.81 -12.71 28.98
C PRO A 233 -25.31 -13.04 29.05
N GLN A 234 -26.14 -12.01 29.11
CA GLN A 234 -27.58 -12.04 28.94
C GLN A 234 -27.95 -12.24 27.48
N THR A 235 -27.27 -11.59 26.54
CA THR A 235 -27.56 -11.68 25.10
C THR A 235 -26.40 -12.29 24.29
N PRO A 236 -26.63 -12.85 23.10
CA PRO A 236 -25.61 -13.61 22.38
C PRO A 236 -24.36 -12.81 21.96
N ALA A 237 -24.49 -11.50 21.74
CA ALA A 237 -23.41 -10.61 21.34
C ALA A 237 -22.96 -9.65 22.45
N GLU A 238 -23.43 -9.82 23.69
CA GLU A 238 -23.07 -8.94 24.80
C GLU A 238 -21.56 -8.90 25.02
N LEU A 239 -21.05 -7.68 25.21
CA LEU A 239 -19.67 -7.40 25.56
C LEU A 239 -19.65 -6.41 26.73
N ASN A 240 -19.13 -6.86 27.87
CA ASN A 240 -18.90 -6.04 29.06
C ASN A 240 -17.39 -5.96 29.32
N PRO A 241 -16.69 -4.99 28.71
CA PRO A 241 -15.25 -4.90 28.82
C PRO A 241 -14.79 -4.66 30.25
N ILE A 242 -13.61 -5.17 30.60
CA ILE A 242 -12.91 -4.76 31.83
C ILE A 242 -12.58 -3.26 31.78
N ASP A 243 -12.38 -2.64 32.95
CA ASP A 243 -12.02 -1.22 33.10
C ASP A 243 -10.54 -0.95 32.72
N VAL A 244 -10.18 -1.29 31.49
CA VAL A 244 -8.91 -1.01 30.84
C VAL A 244 -9.23 -0.58 29.41
N PRO A 245 -8.91 0.66 29.00
CA PRO A 245 -9.15 1.11 27.64
C PRO A 245 -8.55 0.14 26.62
N GLY A 246 -9.26 -0.12 25.53
CA GLY A 246 -8.83 -1.12 24.57
C GLY A 246 -7.70 -0.66 23.64
N VAL A 247 -7.66 -1.29 22.47
CA VAL A 247 -6.63 -1.09 21.46
C VAL A 247 -7.17 -0.21 20.34
N TYR A 248 -6.42 0.82 19.95
CA TYR A 248 -6.85 1.77 18.93
C TYR A 248 -6.93 1.12 17.54
N LYS A 249 -8.07 1.26 16.86
CA LYS A 249 -8.30 0.80 15.48
C LYS A 249 -7.60 1.72 14.46
N GLN A 250 -6.29 1.60 14.35
CA GLN A 250 -5.45 2.51 13.56
C GLN A 250 -5.84 2.62 12.08
N GLN A 251 -6.29 1.53 11.45
CA GLN A 251 -6.66 1.56 10.04
C GLN A 251 -7.96 2.32 9.80
N TRP A 252 -8.96 2.14 10.67
CA TRP A 252 -10.19 2.93 10.63
C TRP A 252 -9.92 4.39 10.99
N GLY A 253 -9.12 4.64 12.04
CA GLY A 253 -8.67 5.99 12.39
C GLY A 253 -8.03 6.72 11.21
N SER A 254 -7.09 6.06 10.52
CA SER A 254 -6.43 6.63 9.33
C SER A 254 -7.41 6.95 8.20
N ARG A 255 -8.43 6.11 7.99
CA ARG A 255 -9.49 6.36 6.99
C ARG A 255 -10.34 7.56 7.36
N PHE A 256 -10.75 7.70 8.61
CA PHE A 256 -11.54 8.84 9.07
C PHE A 256 -10.78 10.16 8.92
N PHE A 257 -9.50 10.18 9.28
CA PHE A 257 -8.67 11.36 9.08
C PHE A 257 -8.52 11.73 7.60
N ALA A 258 -8.26 10.73 6.75
CA ALA A 258 -8.15 10.96 5.31
C ALA A 258 -9.46 11.47 4.70
N SER A 259 -10.62 10.94 5.11
CA SER A 259 -11.92 11.40 4.61
C SER A 259 -12.25 12.81 5.11
N ALA A 260 -11.98 13.13 6.38
CA ALA A 260 -12.23 14.47 6.91
C ALA A 260 -11.37 15.57 6.23
N LEU A 261 -10.15 15.25 5.83
CA LEU A 261 -9.32 16.13 4.99
C LEU A 261 -9.88 16.33 3.58
N ALA A 262 -10.66 15.38 3.08
CA ALA A 262 -11.29 15.43 1.76
C ALA A 262 -12.68 16.09 1.76
N SER A 263 -13.29 16.33 2.93
CA SER A 263 -14.67 16.81 3.10
C SER A 263 -14.94 18.28 2.72
N GLY A 264 -13.98 19.01 2.16
CA GLY A 264 -14.17 20.38 1.68
C GLY A 264 -12.93 21.28 1.82
N PRO A 265 -13.03 22.58 1.46
CA PRO A 265 -11.94 23.54 1.66
C PRO A 265 -11.52 23.62 3.14
N LEU A 266 -10.20 23.65 3.36
CA LEU A 266 -9.57 23.77 4.67
C LEU A 266 -9.68 25.20 5.17
N ASP A 267 -10.74 25.52 5.91
CA ASP A 267 -10.82 26.76 6.69
C ASP A 267 -10.39 26.46 8.12
N GLY A 268 -9.08 26.52 8.38
CA GLY A 268 -8.52 26.27 9.71
C GLY A 268 -6.99 26.39 9.79
N ASP A 269 -6.49 26.68 11.00
CA ASP A 269 -5.06 26.91 11.28
C ASP A 269 -4.20 25.63 11.25
N ASN A 270 -4.81 24.44 11.32
CA ASN A 270 -4.11 23.15 11.33
C ASN A 270 -4.49 22.29 10.11
N PRO A 271 -3.60 22.19 9.08
CA PRO A 271 -3.88 21.43 7.87
C PRO A 271 -3.98 19.92 8.10
N LEU A 272 -3.61 19.41 9.29
CA LEU A 272 -3.75 17.99 9.64
C LEU A 272 -5.15 17.63 10.13
N CYS A 273 -5.90 18.60 10.67
CA CYS A 273 -7.20 18.36 11.30
C CYS A 273 -8.38 18.56 10.35
N GLY A 274 -8.17 19.18 9.19
CA GLY A 274 -9.26 19.45 8.28
C GLY A 274 -10.35 20.28 8.93
N ARG A 275 -11.58 19.76 8.88
CA ARG A 275 -12.76 20.35 9.52
C ARG A 275 -13.11 19.73 10.87
N PHE A 276 -12.28 18.88 11.45
CA PHE A 276 -12.50 18.40 12.81
C PHE A 276 -12.38 19.53 13.83
N GLU A 277 -13.15 19.41 14.92
CA GLU A 277 -12.88 20.13 16.15
C GLU A 277 -11.45 19.84 16.62
N ALA A 278 -10.76 20.88 17.09
CA ALA A 278 -9.32 20.84 17.31
C ALA A 278 -8.93 19.87 18.44
N SER A 279 -9.63 19.91 19.57
CA SER A 279 -9.33 19.05 20.71
C SER A 279 -9.56 17.57 20.40
N LEU A 280 -10.60 17.27 19.62
CA LEU A 280 -10.91 15.92 19.15
C LEU A 280 -9.84 15.40 18.19
N CYS A 281 -9.43 16.23 17.23
CA CYS A 281 -8.35 15.91 16.30
C CYS A 281 -7.03 15.65 17.04
N GLU A 282 -6.67 16.51 18.00
CA GLU A 282 -5.45 16.37 18.81
C GLU A 282 -5.46 15.07 19.61
N GLY A 283 -6.58 14.76 20.28
CA GLY A 283 -6.74 13.52 21.04
C GLY A 283 -6.62 12.28 20.17
N LEU A 284 -7.31 12.23 19.02
CA LEU A 284 -7.24 11.10 18.10
C LEU A 284 -5.85 10.95 17.45
N THR A 285 -5.17 12.06 17.16
CA THR A 285 -3.79 12.05 16.63
C THR A 285 -2.82 11.50 17.67
N GLN A 286 -2.91 11.96 18.92
CA GLN A 286 -2.11 11.43 20.02
C GLN A 286 -2.37 9.93 20.22
N ALA A 287 -3.63 9.50 20.15
CA ALA A 287 -3.98 8.09 20.25
C ALA A 287 -3.36 7.25 19.11
N ALA A 288 -3.34 7.77 17.89
CA ALA A 288 -2.70 7.12 16.75
C ALA A 288 -1.18 6.99 16.93
N GLU A 289 -0.52 8.02 17.48
CA GLU A 289 0.93 8.03 17.71
C GLU A 289 1.37 7.12 18.87
N THR A 290 0.59 7.14 19.96
CA THR A 290 0.95 6.49 21.22
C THR A 290 0.31 5.11 21.42
N GLY A 291 -0.77 4.81 20.69
CA GLY A 291 -1.60 3.62 20.90
C GLY A 291 -2.42 3.64 22.19
N ALA A 292 -2.48 4.79 22.88
CA ALA A 292 -3.20 4.95 24.14
C ALA A 292 -4.12 6.17 24.06
N PRO A 293 -5.41 6.03 24.42
CA PRO A 293 -6.29 7.18 24.53
C PRO A 293 -5.97 8.01 25.78
N THR A 294 -6.22 9.32 25.73
CA THR A 294 -6.29 10.16 26.92
C THR A 294 -7.63 9.98 27.64
N PRO A 295 -7.68 10.18 28.98
CA PRO A 295 -8.94 10.18 29.71
C PRO A 295 -9.96 11.18 29.16
N GLU A 296 -9.49 12.36 28.74
CA GLU A 296 -10.32 13.42 28.17
C GLU A 296 -10.95 12.97 26.84
N LEU A 297 -10.16 12.36 25.93
CA LEU A 297 -10.69 11.83 24.68
C LEU A 297 -11.74 10.74 24.92
N LEU A 298 -11.49 9.81 25.85
CA LEU A 298 -12.47 8.76 26.17
C LEU A 298 -13.78 9.35 26.73
N ALA A 299 -13.69 10.37 27.58
CA ALA A 299 -14.86 11.04 28.12
C ALA A 299 -15.67 11.73 27.02
N THR A 300 -15.01 12.45 26.11
CA THR A 300 -15.66 13.07 24.95
C THR A 300 -16.33 12.04 24.04
N LEU A 301 -15.62 10.98 23.65
CA LEU A 301 -16.18 9.95 22.77
C LEU A 301 -17.39 9.26 23.41
N ARG A 302 -17.38 9.00 24.73
CA ARG A 302 -18.54 8.44 25.44
C ARG A 302 -19.70 9.42 25.49
N ALA A 303 -19.45 10.70 25.78
CA ALA A 303 -20.49 11.73 25.76
C ALA A 303 -21.15 11.84 24.37
N HIS A 304 -20.42 11.52 23.30
CA HIS A 304 -20.92 11.54 21.92
C HIS A 304 -21.46 10.17 21.47
N SER A 305 -22.06 9.44 22.39
CA SER A 305 -22.53 8.07 22.16
C SER A 305 -23.95 7.84 22.64
N PRO A 306 -24.73 6.97 21.97
CA PRO A 306 -26.08 6.63 22.41
C PRO A 306 -26.19 6.22 23.87
N VAL A 307 -25.18 5.54 24.44
CA VAL A 307 -25.19 5.11 25.85
C VAL A 307 -25.34 6.25 26.86
N GLU A 308 -24.85 7.45 26.56
CA GLU A 308 -24.98 8.62 27.44
C GLU A 308 -26.19 9.50 27.09
N VAL A 309 -26.78 9.30 25.91
CA VAL A 309 -27.80 10.21 25.34
C VAL A 309 -29.19 9.61 25.38
N ILE A 310 -29.34 8.31 25.11
CA ILE A 310 -30.62 7.63 25.24
C ILE A 310 -30.97 7.55 26.73
N GLY A 311 -31.97 8.32 27.12
CA GLY A 311 -32.54 8.32 28.47
C GLY A 311 -33.67 7.32 28.62
N ASP A 312 -34.81 7.78 29.15
CA ASP A 312 -35.95 6.93 29.48
C ASP A 312 -36.97 6.77 28.32
N HIS A 313 -36.72 7.37 27.16
CA HIS A 313 -37.63 7.38 26.02
C HIS A 313 -36.90 7.13 24.70
N MET A 314 -37.54 6.35 23.81
CA MET A 314 -37.18 6.18 22.40
C MET A 314 -38.46 5.91 21.60
N PRO A 315 -38.54 6.37 20.33
CA PRO A 315 -39.59 5.91 19.43
C PRO A 315 -39.35 4.47 18.95
N PRO A 316 -40.36 3.84 18.31
CA PRO A 316 -40.16 2.58 17.61
C PRO A 316 -38.90 2.59 16.72
N THR A 317 -37.94 1.71 17.02
CA THR A 317 -36.62 1.70 16.37
C THR A 317 -36.30 0.36 15.70
N LEU A 318 -35.92 0.40 14.42
CA LEU A 318 -35.33 -0.73 13.70
C LEU A 318 -33.80 -0.62 13.69
N LEU A 319 -33.12 -1.65 14.21
CA LEU A 319 -31.67 -1.79 14.15
C LEU A 319 -31.26 -2.73 13.02
N ILE A 320 -30.33 -2.31 12.17
CA ILE A 320 -29.75 -3.14 11.11
C ILE A 320 -28.23 -3.19 11.29
N GLN A 321 -27.64 -4.34 11.56
CA GLN A 321 -26.21 -4.45 11.84
C GLN A 321 -25.53 -5.50 10.96
N GLY A 322 -24.36 -5.15 10.45
CA GLY A 322 -23.53 -6.04 9.66
C GLY A 322 -22.75 -7.05 10.51
N ILE A 323 -22.90 -8.33 10.24
CA ILE A 323 -22.10 -9.42 10.83
C ILE A 323 -20.62 -9.32 10.42
N SER A 324 -20.35 -8.70 9.27
CA SER A 324 -18.99 -8.49 8.77
C SER A 324 -18.44 -7.10 9.12
N ASP A 325 -19.04 -6.37 10.05
CA ASP A 325 -18.64 -5.00 10.41
C ASP A 325 -17.49 -4.97 11.43
N SER A 326 -16.30 -4.56 11.00
CA SER A 326 -15.10 -4.45 11.85
C SER A 326 -14.99 -3.10 12.58
N LEU A 327 -15.80 -2.12 12.20
CA LEU A 327 -15.81 -0.80 12.83
C LEU A 327 -16.77 -0.78 14.01
N PHE A 328 -18.04 -1.10 13.76
CA PHE A 328 -19.09 -1.22 14.76
C PHE A 328 -19.57 -2.67 14.78
N GLY A 329 -19.01 -3.49 15.66
CA GLY A 329 -19.34 -4.92 15.72
C GLY A 329 -20.78 -5.17 16.21
N LEU A 330 -21.21 -6.43 16.15
CA LEU A 330 -22.55 -6.82 16.65
C LEU A 330 -22.74 -6.49 18.14
N ASP A 331 -21.65 -6.36 18.91
CA ASP A 331 -21.68 -5.92 20.31
C ASP A 331 -22.29 -4.53 20.49
N GLN A 332 -22.11 -3.63 19.51
CA GLN A 332 -22.66 -2.29 19.55
C GLN A 332 -24.18 -2.30 19.30
N ALA A 333 -24.64 -3.03 18.28
CA ALA A 333 -26.07 -3.16 18.01
C ALA A 333 -26.80 -3.93 19.12
N ASP A 334 -26.15 -4.93 19.73
CA ASP A 334 -26.66 -5.61 20.91
C ASP A 334 -26.86 -4.67 22.09
N ALA A 335 -25.85 -3.84 22.39
CA ALA A 335 -25.93 -2.88 23.48
C ALA A 335 -26.99 -1.80 23.23
N ASN A 336 -27.14 -1.33 21.99
CA ASN A 336 -28.24 -0.45 21.59
C ASN A 336 -29.61 -1.14 21.75
N ALA A 337 -29.75 -2.41 21.36
CA ALA A 337 -30.99 -3.16 21.54
C ALA A 337 -31.38 -3.30 23.01
N ARG A 338 -30.40 -3.57 23.89
CA ARG A 338 -30.62 -3.58 25.35
C ARG A 338 -31.06 -2.23 25.87
N LEU A 339 -30.36 -1.16 25.48
CA LEU A 339 -30.67 0.20 25.91
C LEU A 339 -32.07 0.66 25.44
N ILE A 340 -32.45 0.38 24.19
CA ILE A 340 -33.78 0.69 23.67
C ILE A 340 -34.85 -0.17 24.35
N ALA A 341 -34.57 -1.44 24.64
CA ALA A 341 -35.51 -2.29 25.37
C ALA A 341 -35.77 -1.76 26.79
N ASP A 342 -34.75 -1.20 27.45
CA ASP A 342 -34.86 -0.64 28.81
C ASP A 342 -35.76 0.62 28.86
N THR A 343 -35.92 1.36 27.77
CA THR A 343 -36.89 2.48 27.67
C THR A 343 -38.33 2.00 27.51
N GLY A 344 -38.54 0.72 27.19
CA GLY A 344 -39.84 0.13 26.87
C GLY A 344 -40.30 0.37 25.42
N ALA A 345 -39.43 0.93 24.57
CA ALA A 345 -39.73 1.16 23.16
C ALA A 345 -39.84 -0.16 22.37
N MET A 346 -40.68 -0.14 21.33
CA MET A 346 -40.77 -1.24 20.37
C MET A 346 -39.51 -1.26 19.50
N PHE A 347 -38.88 -2.42 19.33
CA PHE A 347 -37.73 -2.54 18.44
C PHE A 347 -37.68 -3.89 17.74
N ALA A 348 -37.00 -3.91 16.60
CA ALA A 348 -36.56 -5.12 15.91
C ALA A 348 -35.08 -4.98 15.53
N ILE A 349 -34.40 -6.12 15.39
CA ILE A 349 -32.99 -6.14 15.05
C ILE A 349 -32.71 -7.12 13.90
N ARG A 350 -31.95 -6.66 12.90
CA ARG A 350 -31.57 -7.45 11.73
C ARG A 350 -30.05 -7.55 11.64
N TRP A 351 -29.52 -8.76 11.68
CA TRP A 351 -28.12 -9.04 11.44
C TRP A 351 -27.90 -9.49 10.00
N THR A 352 -27.24 -8.66 9.21
CA THR A 352 -27.02 -8.87 7.77
C THR A 352 -25.61 -9.40 7.53
N ASP A 353 -25.33 -9.96 6.36
CA ASP A 353 -23.99 -10.50 6.05
C ASP A 353 -22.95 -9.42 5.65
N GLY A 354 -23.37 -8.15 5.52
CA GLY A 354 -22.53 -7.01 5.16
C GLY A 354 -21.95 -6.25 6.35
N GLY A 355 -21.74 -4.94 6.17
CA GLY A 355 -21.23 -4.01 7.18
C GLY A 355 -20.35 -2.92 6.54
N HIS A 356 -19.52 -2.25 7.34
CA HIS A 356 -18.50 -1.33 6.82
C HIS A 356 -17.44 -1.99 5.92
N ASP A 357 -17.31 -3.32 5.97
CA ASP A 357 -16.32 -4.10 5.21
C ASP A 357 -16.86 -4.73 3.93
N GLY A 358 -18.12 -4.46 3.58
CA GLY A 358 -18.75 -4.93 2.35
C GLY A 358 -20.27 -4.73 2.34
N ILE A 359 -20.81 -4.57 1.13
CA ILE A 359 -22.25 -4.44 0.90
C ILE A 359 -22.93 -5.77 1.29
N SER A 360 -24.08 -5.69 1.95
CA SER A 360 -24.86 -6.89 2.27
C SER A 360 -25.47 -7.50 1.02
N THR A 361 -25.46 -8.83 0.94
CA THR A 361 -26.16 -9.54 -0.13
C THR A 361 -27.67 -9.55 0.07
N THR A 362 -28.17 -9.11 1.24
CA THR A 362 -29.60 -8.98 1.58
C THR A 362 -30.11 -7.55 1.54
N GLN A 363 -29.35 -6.60 0.94
CA GLN A 363 -29.67 -5.17 0.96
C GLN A 363 -31.11 -4.83 0.55
N ALA A 364 -31.66 -5.52 -0.47
CA ALA A 364 -33.03 -5.30 -0.90
C ALA A 364 -34.07 -5.66 0.19
N ALA A 365 -33.84 -6.77 0.92
CA ALA A 365 -34.70 -7.17 2.04
C ALA A 365 -34.54 -6.22 3.22
N ASP A 366 -33.34 -5.66 3.42
CA ASP A 366 -33.07 -4.69 4.48
C ASP A 366 -33.75 -3.35 4.19
N ASN A 367 -33.71 -2.87 2.94
CA ASN A 367 -34.46 -1.68 2.51
C ASN A 367 -35.98 -1.89 2.63
N ALA A 368 -36.49 -3.07 2.23
CA ALA A 368 -37.91 -3.40 2.38
C ALA A 368 -38.34 -3.42 3.86
N ALA A 369 -37.50 -3.94 4.75
CA ALA A 369 -37.75 -3.90 6.19
C ALA A 369 -37.74 -2.48 6.75
N SER A 370 -36.81 -1.62 6.30
CA SER A 370 -36.80 -0.19 6.66
C SER A 370 -38.07 0.52 6.23
N LEU A 371 -38.51 0.32 4.98
CA LEU A 371 -39.74 0.93 4.48
C LEU A 371 -40.97 0.42 5.23
N ALA A 372 -41.10 -0.89 5.45
CA ALA A 372 -42.20 -1.45 6.23
C ALA A 372 -42.28 -0.91 7.67
N TRP A 373 -41.12 -0.66 8.28
CA TRP A 373 -41.03 -0.01 9.59
C TRP A 373 -41.58 1.41 9.55
N LEU A 374 -41.07 2.22 8.62
CA LEU A 374 -41.46 3.62 8.47
C LEU A 374 -42.93 3.76 8.04
N ASP A 375 -43.44 2.88 7.17
CA ASP A 375 -44.85 2.87 6.75
C ASP A 375 -45.78 2.65 7.94
N THR A 376 -45.40 1.74 8.83
CA THR A 376 -46.20 1.37 9.99
C THR A 376 -46.30 2.49 11.01
N TYR A 377 -45.17 3.10 11.34
CA TYR A 377 -45.09 4.07 12.45
C TYR A 377 -45.20 5.54 11.99
N VAL A 378 -44.79 5.87 10.76
CA VAL A 378 -44.74 7.27 10.26
C VAL A 378 -45.88 7.58 9.27
N ALA A 379 -46.26 6.64 8.38
CA ALA A 379 -47.25 6.94 7.33
C ALA A 379 -48.72 6.86 7.79
N THR A 380 -49.00 6.22 8.93
CA THR A 380 -50.38 5.99 9.39
C THR A 380 -51.04 7.26 9.95
N PRO A 381 -52.36 7.49 9.75
CA PRO A 381 -52.96 8.81 9.96
C PRO A 381 -53.44 9.15 11.38
N ASP A 382 -53.42 8.21 12.33
CA ASP A 382 -53.98 8.44 13.67
C ASP A 382 -52.90 8.89 14.68
N PRO A 383 -53.18 9.92 15.51
CA PRO A 383 -52.25 10.44 16.51
C PRO A 383 -52.11 9.49 17.71
N THR A 384 -50.87 9.06 17.94
CA THR A 384 -50.17 8.90 19.25
C THR A 384 -50.73 8.10 20.43
N ASP A 385 -51.83 7.33 20.35
CA ASP A 385 -52.17 6.35 21.42
C ASP A 385 -52.23 4.86 20.96
N GLU A 386 -52.20 4.58 19.64
CA GLU A 386 -52.26 3.21 19.10
C GLU A 386 -50.92 2.67 18.54
N ALA A 387 -49.87 3.49 18.39
CA ALA A 387 -48.56 3.05 17.90
C ALA A 387 -47.91 1.99 18.82
N ALA A 388 -48.06 2.13 20.14
CA ALA A 388 -47.61 1.14 21.12
C ALA A 388 -48.41 -0.18 21.08
N ALA A 389 -49.62 -0.16 20.50
CA ALA A 389 -50.45 -1.35 20.25
C ALA A 389 -50.26 -1.92 18.84
N THR A 390 -49.56 -1.19 17.96
CA THR A 390 -49.35 -1.58 16.57
C THR A 390 -48.30 -2.69 16.51
N PRO A 391 -48.63 -3.87 15.96
CA PRO A 391 -47.70 -4.99 15.87
C PRO A 391 -46.44 -4.63 15.10
N ILE A 392 -45.31 -5.25 15.48
CA ILE A 392 -44.05 -5.09 14.75
C ILE A 392 -44.25 -5.58 13.29
N PRO A 393 -43.93 -4.76 12.28
CA PRO A 393 -44.23 -5.07 10.88
C PRO A 393 -43.21 -6.01 10.23
N VAL A 394 -42.18 -6.40 10.97
CA VAL A 394 -41.06 -7.25 10.55
C VAL A 394 -40.79 -8.31 11.62
N ASP A 395 -40.00 -9.32 11.27
CA ASP A 395 -39.51 -10.29 12.26
C ASP A 395 -38.69 -9.57 13.36
N HIS A 396 -38.94 -9.90 14.62
CA HIS A 396 -38.29 -9.27 15.78
C HIS A 396 -36.76 -9.38 15.74
N PHE A 397 -36.26 -10.56 15.35
CA PHE A 397 -34.84 -10.78 15.14
C PHE A 397 -34.61 -11.65 13.90
N THR A 398 -33.81 -11.15 12.96
CA THR A 398 -33.30 -11.93 11.83
C THR A 398 -31.79 -11.96 11.81
N TYR A 399 -31.19 -13.06 11.38
CA TYR A 399 -29.75 -13.14 11.17
C TYR A 399 -29.39 -13.89 9.89
N ALA A 400 -28.33 -13.41 9.23
CA ALA A 400 -27.79 -14.03 8.03
C ALA A 400 -26.87 -15.20 8.35
N LEU A 401 -27.05 -16.31 7.64
CA LEU A 401 -26.16 -17.47 7.67
C LEU A 401 -24.96 -17.26 6.74
N PRO A 402 -23.77 -17.81 7.07
CA PRO A 402 -22.65 -17.88 6.14
C PRO A 402 -23.04 -18.55 4.81
N ILE A 403 -22.61 -17.96 3.70
CA ILE A 403 -22.76 -18.54 2.36
C ILE A 403 -21.82 -19.75 2.26
N THR A 404 -22.39 -20.96 2.31
CA THR A 404 -21.62 -22.21 2.34
C THR A 404 -21.59 -22.95 1.00
N GLN A 405 -22.47 -22.60 0.06
CA GLN A 405 -22.59 -23.27 -1.23
C GLN A 405 -22.06 -22.41 -2.37
N ARG A 406 -21.26 -22.99 -3.27
CA ARG A 406 -20.74 -22.33 -4.50
C ARG A 406 -21.82 -21.75 -5.43
N ARG A 407 -23.10 -22.08 -5.24
CA ARG A 407 -24.23 -21.65 -6.08
C ARG A 407 -25.10 -20.57 -5.43
N GLN A 408 -24.82 -20.20 -4.18
CA GLN A 408 -25.62 -19.24 -3.42
C GLN A 408 -24.96 -17.85 -3.53
N SER A 409 -25.68 -16.87 -4.07
CA SER A 409 -25.23 -15.47 -4.21
C SER A 409 -25.69 -14.58 -3.05
N THR A 410 -26.78 -14.94 -2.38
CA THR A 410 -27.36 -14.22 -1.25
C THR A 410 -27.36 -15.08 0.01
N ALA A 411 -27.04 -14.47 1.15
CA ALA A 411 -27.11 -15.16 2.44
C ALA A 411 -28.55 -15.57 2.76
N SER A 412 -28.73 -16.79 3.26
CA SER A 412 -30.03 -17.21 3.80
C SER A 412 -30.26 -16.49 5.12
N LEU A 413 -31.46 -15.94 5.30
CA LEU A 413 -31.90 -15.36 6.56
C LEU A 413 -32.69 -16.39 7.39
N GLU A 414 -32.41 -16.45 8.68
CA GLU A 414 -33.25 -17.13 9.67
C GLU A 414 -33.81 -16.09 10.65
N HIS A 415 -34.99 -16.35 11.22
CA HIS A 415 -35.63 -15.50 12.21
C HIS A 415 -35.87 -16.21 13.54
N LEU A 416 -36.00 -15.40 14.59
CA LEU A 416 -36.53 -15.75 15.90
C LEU A 416 -37.61 -14.76 16.30
N ASP A 417 -38.63 -15.25 16.99
CA ASP A 417 -39.78 -14.45 17.45
C ASP A 417 -39.38 -13.37 18.46
N VAL A 418 -38.21 -13.50 19.10
CA VAL A 418 -37.67 -12.54 20.06
C VAL A 418 -36.15 -12.49 19.95
N TYR A 419 -35.55 -11.32 20.17
CA TYR A 419 -34.11 -11.21 20.33
C TYR A 419 -33.64 -11.97 21.60
N PRO A 420 -32.72 -12.93 21.49
CA PRO A 420 -32.38 -13.80 22.62
C PRO A 420 -31.78 -13.02 23.81
N GLY A 421 -32.20 -13.35 25.03
CA GLY A 421 -31.67 -12.74 26.27
C GLY A 421 -32.47 -11.60 26.88
N LEU A 422 -33.31 -10.91 26.09
CA LEU A 422 -34.01 -9.69 26.54
C LEU A 422 -35.34 -9.92 27.27
N THR A 423 -36.01 -11.06 27.10
CA THR A 423 -37.34 -11.33 27.67
C THR A 423 -37.36 -12.46 28.70
N GLY A 424 -36.20 -12.77 29.29
CA GLY A 424 -36.06 -13.91 30.23
C GLY A 424 -36.18 -15.29 29.57
N ILE A 425 -36.34 -15.34 28.24
CA ILE A 425 -36.07 -16.54 27.45
C ILE A 425 -34.56 -16.71 27.46
N LYS A 426 -34.06 -17.77 28.12
CA LYS A 426 -32.70 -18.27 27.96
C LYS A 426 -32.53 -18.78 26.52
N GLY A 427 -32.41 -17.88 25.55
CA GLY A 427 -31.87 -18.15 24.23
C GLY A 427 -30.61 -17.30 24.15
N ALA A 428 -29.44 -17.77 23.77
CA ALA A 428 -29.02 -19.02 23.15
C ALA A 428 -28.80 -20.17 24.16
N ASP A 429 -29.03 -21.41 23.73
CA ASP A 429 -28.36 -22.54 24.38
C ASP A 429 -26.85 -22.32 24.20
N THR A 430 -26.05 -22.60 25.23
CA THR A 430 -24.59 -22.57 25.10
C THR A 430 -24.10 -24.01 24.99
N ILE A 431 -23.34 -24.30 23.93
CA ILE A 431 -22.60 -25.55 23.84
C ILE A 431 -21.13 -25.31 24.13
N THR A 432 -20.45 -26.33 24.63
CA THR A 432 -19.01 -26.28 24.86
C THR A 432 -18.29 -27.24 23.92
N LEU A 433 -17.16 -26.78 23.38
CA LEU A 433 -16.26 -27.61 22.60
C LEU A 433 -14.91 -27.70 23.31
N ASP A 434 -14.58 -28.89 23.77
CA ASP A 434 -13.32 -29.13 24.48
C ASP A 434 -12.10 -28.84 23.58
N PHE A 435 -11.09 -28.22 24.16
CA PHE A 435 -9.78 -28.09 23.54
C PHE A 435 -9.01 -29.40 23.57
N ARG A 436 -8.17 -29.64 22.56
CA ARG A 436 -7.24 -30.76 22.56
C ARG A 436 -6.13 -30.46 23.56
N ARG A 437 -5.92 -31.37 24.53
CA ARG A 437 -4.84 -31.26 25.54
C ARG A 437 -3.41 -31.28 24.98
N THR A 438 -3.23 -31.41 23.67
CA THR A 438 -1.90 -31.42 23.04
C THR A 438 -1.27 -30.03 22.95
N ASN A 439 -2.07 -28.96 23.01
CA ASN A 439 -1.62 -27.58 22.92
C ASN A 439 -2.25 -26.78 24.08
N SER A 440 -1.77 -26.95 25.31
CA SER A 440 -2.32 -26.19 26.45
C SER A 440 -1.75 -24.78 26.53
N ASP A 441 -0.46 -24.60 26.22
CA ASP A 441 0.21 -23.30 26.32
C ASP A 441 1.01 -22.90 25.06
N ALA A 442 1.17 -21.60 24.87
CA ALA A 442 1.96 -21.00 23.81
C ALA A 442 2.84 -19.86 24.38
N MET A 443 4.10 -19.81 23.92
CA MET A 443 4.99 -18.68 24.16
C MET A 443 5.02 -17.79 22.93
N LEU A 444 4.63 -16.53 23.10
CA LEU A 444 4.45 -15.56 22.04
C LEU A 444 5.41 -14.39 22.25
N LEU A 445 6.10 -13.99 21.20
CA LEU A 445 6.97 -12.82 21.20
C LEU A 445 6.22 -11.65 20.54
N ASN A 446 6.14 -10.50 21.21
CA ASN A 446 5.94 -9.24 20.52
C ASN A 446 7.28 -8.80 19.93
N PRO A 447 7.43 -8.76 18.60
CA PRO A 447 8.72 -8.48 18.00
C PRO A 447 9.13 -7.01 18.18
N PRO A 448 10.44 -6.68 18.05
CA PRO A 448 10.91 -5.30 18.15
C PRO A 448 10.19 -4.38 17.17
N GLY A 449 9.63 -3.26 17.68
CA GLY A 449 8.87 -2.31 16.88
C GLY A 449 7.48 -2.81 16.47
N GLY A 450 7.03 -3.97 16.96
CA GLY A 450 5.77 -4.58 16.56
C GLY A 450 5.78 -5.11 15.12
N GLN A 451 6.95 -5.39 14.55
CA GLN A 451 7.11 -5.84 13.16
C GLN A 451 7.83 -7.19 13.07
N PRO A 452 7.36 -8.15 12.25
CA PRO A 452 6.21 -8.05 11.34
C PRO A 452 4.84 -8.05 12.04
N GLN A 453 3.84 -7.44 11.39
CA GLN A 453 2.45 -7.44 11.85
C GLN A 453 1.65 -8.57 11.23
N SER A 454 0.87 -9.28 12.06
CA SER A 454 -0.12 -10.26 11.56
C SER A 454 -1.21 -9.55 10.78
N MET A 455 -1.76 -10.21 9.77
CA MET A 455 -2.90 -9.71 9.00
C MET A 455 -4.08 -10.67 9.18
N THR A 456 -4.89 -10.41 10.20
CA THR A 456 -6.11 -11.19 10.48
C THR A 456 -7.33 -10.60 9.78
N SER A 457 -7.33 -9.29 9.57
CA SER A 457 -8.38 -8.56 8.87
C SER A 457 -7.77 -7.51 7.95
N VAL A 458 -8.47 -7.21 6.86
CA VAL A 458 -8.20 -6.04 6.03
C VAL A 458 -9.51 -5.26 5.92
N PRO A 459 -9.64 -4.13 6.66
CA PRO A 459 -10.78 -3.24 6.59
C PRO A 459 -11.19 -2.92 5.15
N GLY A 460 -12.48 -2.90 4.85
CA GLY A 460 -13.04 -2.63 3.51
C GLY A 460 -12.82 -3.73 2.46
N LEU A 461 -12.10 -4.81 2.78
CA LEU A 461 -11.92 -5.99 1.92
C LEU A 461 -12.30 -7.29 2.65
N GLY A 462 -12.86 -7.20 3.86
CA GLY A 462 -13.22 -8.36 4.68
C GLY A 462 -14.14 -9.33 3.93
N ALA A 463 -15.15 -8.81 3.23
CA ALA A 463 -16.07 -9.63 2.44
C ALA A 463 -15.36 -10.45 1.33
N LEU A 464 -14.31 -9.89 0.70
CA LEU A 464 -13.53 -10.54 -0.36
C LEU A 464 -12.57 -11.61 0.17
N LEU A 465 -12.19 -11.53 1.44
CA LEU A 465 -11.27 -12.46 2.09
C LEU A 465 -11.98 -13.62 2.80
N ASN A 466 -13.31 -13.57 2.93
CA ASN A 466 -14.13 -14.62 3.56
C ASN A 466 -13.85 -16.00 2.95
N GLY A 467 -13.49 -16.97 3.79
CA GLY A 467 -13.25 -18.35 3.36
C GLY A 467 -11.97 -18.58 2.53
N LEU A 468 -11.12 -17.56 2.32
CA LEU A 468 -9.81 -17.74 1.70
C LEU A 468 -8.78 -18.30 2.70
N PRO A 469 -7.79 -19.08 2.25
CA PRO A 469 -6.73 -19.61 3.10
C PRO A 469 -5.67 -18.54 3.41
N THR A 470 -6.02 -17.56 4.25
CA THR A 470 -5.16 -16.43 4.65
C THR A 470 -4.34 -16.72 5.92
N TYR A 471 -4.46 -17.92 6.48
CA TYR A 471 -3.91 -18.27 7.79
C TYR A 471 -2.41 -17.99 7.95
N SER A 472 -1.59 -18.15 6.91
CA SER A 472 -0.15 -17.87 6.99
C SER A 472 0.20 -16.39 7.16
N LEU A 473 -0.72 -15.49 6.81
CA LEU A 473 -0.57 -14.04 6.98
C LEU A 473 -0.92 -13.60 8.41
N ALA A 474 -1.81 -14.35 9.07
CA ALA A 474 -2.19 -14.14 10.46
C ALA A 474 -1.25 -14.88 11.44
N ALA A 475 -0.95 -16.16 11.18
CA ALA A 475 -0.18 -17.02 12.07
C ALA A 475 1.33 -16.89 11.85
N LEU A 476 1.88 -15.72 12.18
CA LEU A 476 3.30 -15.44 12.05
C LEU A 476 4.13 -16.27 13.06
N PRO A 477 5.20 -16.97 12.62
CA PRO A 477 6.01 -17.82 13.51
C PRO A 477 6.59 -17.06 14.71
N GLY A 478 6.43 -17.64 15.90
CA GLY A 478 6.97 -17.08 17.16
C GLY A 478 6.19 -15.90 17.74
N SER A 479 5.23 -15.33 17.01
CA SER A 479 4.35 -14.24 17.47
C SER A 479 2.88 -14.66 17.51
N SER A 480 2.61 -15.95 17.28
CA SER A 480 1.28 -16.54 17.28
C SER A 480 1.24 -17.92 17.94
N GLY A 481 0.10 -18.25 18.55
CA GLY A 481 -0.19 -19.52 19.21
C GLY A 481 -1.56 -20.03 18.81
N ALA A 482 -1.66 -21.33 18.51
CA ALA A 482 -2.87 -21.94 17.98
C ALA A 482 -3.39 -23.07 18.87
N PHE A 483 -4.65 -22.96 19.26
CA PHE A 483 -5.35 -23.89 20.15
C PHE A 483 -6.53 -24.52 19.41
N ASP A 484 -6.48 -25.83 19.20
CA ASP A 484 -7.49 -26.56 18.42
C ASP A 484 -8.51 -27.23 19.33
N THR A 485 -9.79 -27.11 19.00
CA THR A 485 -10.85 -27.91 19.62
C THR A 485 -10.81 -29.37 19.15
N VAL A 486 -11.55 -30.22 19.85
CA VAL A 486 -11.94 -31.53 19.31
C VAL A 486 -12.77 -31.35 18.04
N THR A 487 -12.78 -32.38 17.20
CA THR A 487 -13.59 -32.41 15.98
C THR A 487 -15.07 -32.41 16.34
N ALA A 488 -15.83 -31.50 15.74
CA ALA A 488 -17.27 -31.42 15.89
C ALA A 488 -17.94 -32.69 15.36
N ARG A 489 -18.88 -33.24 16.14
CA ARG A 489 -19.64 -34.45 15.78
C ARG A 489 -20.97 -34.13 15.11
N GLU A 490 -21.50 -32.95 15.41
CA GLU A 490 -22.81 -32.50 14.98
C GLU A 490 -22.67 -31.13 14.32
N ARG A 491 -23.69 -30.80 13.51
CA ARG A 491 -23.77 -29.48 12.88
C ARG A 491 -24.36 -28.51 13.88
N HIS A 492 -23.69 -27.37 14.09
CA HIS A 492 -24.19 -26.29 14.94
C HIS A 492 -24.11 -24.95 14.22
N VAL A 493 -25.14 -24.12 14.41
CA VAL A 493 -25.14 -22.72 13.99
C VAL A 493 -24.88 -21.90 15.25
N VAL A 494 -23.71 -21.27 15.29
CA VAL A 494 -23.33 -20.36 16.37
C VAL A 494 -23.82 -18.98 15.98
N VAL A 495 -24.55 -18.32 16.87
CA VAL A 495 -25.11 -16.99 16.65
C VAL A 495 -24.72 -16.14 17.85
N GLY A 496 -23.74 -15.25 17.68
CA GLY A 496 -23.21 -14.40 18.74
C GLY A 496 -21.71 -14.54 18.94
N SER A 497 -21.22 -14.21 20.14
CA SER A 497 -19.81 -14.19 20.53
C SER A 497 -19.39 -15.49 21.21
N PRO A 498 -18.52 -16.30 20.57
CA PRO A 498 -17.81 -17.38 21.25
C PRO A 498 -16.95 -16.85 22.41
N ARG A 499 -16.83 -17.60 23.50
CA ARG A 499 -16.08 -17.18 24.69
C ARG A 499 -15.05 -18.21 25.12
N VAL A 500 -13.90 -17.74 25.58
CA VAL A 500 -12.80 -18.58 26.08
C VAL A 500 -12.12 -17.89 27.26
N ARG A 501 -11.69 -18.67 28.25
CA ARG A 501 -10.87 -18.14 29.36
C ARG A 501 -9.41 -18.47 29.13
N LEU A 502 -8.56 -17.45 29.24
CA LEU A 502 -7.12 -17.54 29.05
C LEU A 502 -6.41 -17.17 30.35
N THR A 503 -5.26 -17.79 30.59
CA THR A 503 -4.27 -17.27 31.55
C THR A 503 -3.13 -16.64 30.75
N VAL A 504 -2.84 -15.38 31.00
CA VAL A 504 -1.78 -14.62 30.34
C VAL A 504 -0.72 -14.22 31.36
N THR A 505 0.54 -14.56 31.11
CA THR A 505 1.68 -14.07 31.88
C THR A 505 2.64 -13.36 30.96
N SER A 506 3.02 -12.13 31.27
CA SER A 506 3.89 -11.31 30.42
C SER A 506 5.18 -10.90 31.11
N THR A 507 6.22 -10.62 30.33
CA THR A 507 7.45 -9.96 30.81
C THR A 507 7.32 -8.44 30.92
N ALA A 508 6.23 -7.85 30.42
CA ALA A 508 5.97 -6.41 30.42
C ALA A 508 4.76 -6.05 31.31
N PRO A 509 4.64 -4.79 31.77
CA PRO A 509 3.51 -4.36 32.58
C PRO A 509 2.20 -4.17 31.78
N GLU A 510 2.31 -4.07 30.46
CA GLU A 510 1.19 -3.96 29.54
C GLU A 510 1.36 -4.99 28.41
N GLN A 511 0.27 -5.68 28.10
CA GLN A 511 0.23 -6.64 27.00
C GLN A 511 -0.99 -6.39 26.11
N VAL A 512 -0.75 -6.47 24.80
CA VAL A 512 -1.78 -6.39 23.77
C VAL A 512 -1.74 -7.67 22.95
N LEU A 513 -2.84 -8.41 22.99
CA LEU A 513 -3.02 -9.67 22.26
C LEU A 513 -4.23 -9.55 21.33
N TYR A 514 -4.29 -10.42 20.35
CA TYR A 514 -5.38 -10.47 19.39
C TYR A 514 -5.85 -11.90 19.25
N ALA A 515 -7.15 -12.15 19.44
CA ALA A 515 -7.74 -13.47 19.36
C ALA A 515 -8.65 -13.60 18.14
N SER A 516 -8.48 -14.66 17.34
CA SER A 516 -9.31 -14.93 16.16
C SER A 516 -9.71 -16.39 16.05
N LEU A 517 -10.85 -16.63 15.40
CA LEU A 517 -11.45 -17.95 15.29
C LEU A 517 -11.39 -18.46 13.84
N TRP A 518 -10.77 -19.63 13.65
CA TRP A 518 -10.49 -20.24 12.35
C TRP A 518 -11.11 -21.63 12.27
N GLN A 519 -11.73 -21.95 11.14
CA GLN A 519 -12.21 -23.29 10.87
C GLN A 519 -11.10 -24.11 10.21
N VAL A 520 -10.89 -25.34 10.69
CA VAL A 520 -9.93 -26.28 10.11
C VAL A 520 -10.66 -27.51 9.61
N GLN A 521 -10.50 -27.79 8.31
CA GLN A 521 -11.07 -28.95 7.63
C GLN A 521 -9.96 -29.67 6.84
N GLY A 522 -9.52 -30.83 7.35
CA GLY A 522 -8.31 -31.47 6.83
C GLY A 522 -7.08 -30.56 7.02
N ASP A 523 -6.39 -30.27 5.92
CA ASP A 523 -5.23 -29.35 5.89
C ASP A 523 -5.61 -27.90 5.59
N LEU A 524 -6.87 -27.63 5.25
CA LEU A 524 -7.36 -26.30 4.94
C LEU A 524 -7.70 -25.56 6.25
N VAL A 525 -7.17 -24.36 6.39
CA VAL A 525 -7.48 -23.44 7.50
C VAL A 525 -8.04 -22.16 6.90
N THR A 526 -9.29 -21.86 7.23
CA THR A 526 -10.04 -20.71 6.69
C THR A 526 -10.69 -19.93 7.81
N GLN A 527 -10.76 -18.63 7.64
CA GLN A 527 -11.55 -17.78 8.52
C GLN A 527 -12.95 -17.62 7.91
N GLN A 528 -13.99 -17.97 8.66
CA GLN A 528 -15.37 -17.74 8.19
C GLN A 528 -15.71 -16.25 8.18
N ARG A 529 -15.13 -15.48 9.12
CA ARG A 529 -15.27 -14.03 9.24
C ARG A 529 -13.93 -13.41 9.63
N PRO A 530 -13.34 -12.50 8.84
CA PRO A 530 -12.03 -11.89 9.09
C PRO A 530 -12.12 -10.79 10.15
N HIS A 531 -12.57 -11.14 11.34
CA HIS A 531 -12.55 -10.28 12.52
C HIS A 531 -11.56 -10.81 13.55
N VAL A 532 -11.16 -9.92 14.45
CA VAL A 532 -10.21 -10.21 15.51
C VAL A 532 -10.65 -9.48 16.78
N ALA A 533 -10.49 -10.15 17.92
CA ALA A 533 -10.80 -9.66 19.25
C ALA A 533 -9.52 -9.07 19.88
N PRO A 534 -9.34 -7.75 19.90
CA PRO A 534 -8.21 -7.11 20.56
C PRO A 534 -8.36 -7.18 22.09
N ILE A 535 -7.26 -7.47 22.78
CA ILE A 535 -7.21 -7.66 24.22
C ILE A 535 -6.08 -6.78 24.76
N ARG A 536 -6.38 -5.86 25.67
CA ARG A 536 -5.35 -5.09 26.38
C ARG A 536 -5.42 -5.39 27.88
N LEU A 537 -4.33 -5.85 28.46
CA LEU A 537 -4.24 -6.16 29.89
C LEU A 537 -3.10 -5.40 30.55
N ARG A 538 -3.25 -5.14 31.85
CA ARG A 538 -2.23 -4.54 32.71
C ARG A 538 -2.05 -5.40 33.94
N ALA A 539 -0.84 -5.92 34.12
CA ALA A 539 -0.47 -6.76 35.26
C ALA A 539 1.00 -6.54 35.61
N ARG A 540 1.45 -7.01 36.79
CA ARG A 540 2.88 -6.97 37.10
C ARG A 540 3.63 -7.99 36.23
N PRO A 541 4.83 -7.66 35.72
CA PRO A 541 5.65 -8.62 34.98
C PRO A 541 5.83 -9.94 35.75
N GLY A 542 5.53 -11.05 35.10
CA GLY A 542 5.61 -12.41 35.66
C GLY A 542 4.39 -12.86 36.47
N GLU A 543 3.41 -11.99 36.73
CA GLU A 543 2.17 -12.34 37.41
C GLU A 543 1.16 -12.91 36.39
N PRO A 544 0.62 -14.13 36.59
CA PRO A 544 -0.45 -14.66 35.74
C PRO A 544 -1.76 -13.91 35.96
N GLN A 545 -2.43 -13.57 34.87
CA GLN A 545 -3.76 -12.97 34.86
C GLN A 545 -4.73 -13.88 34.12
N GLU A 546 -5.80 -14.29 34.79
CA GLU A 546 -6.93 -14.95 34.14
C GLU A 546 -7.86 -13.90 33.54
N VAL A 547 -8.33 -14.15 32.32
CA VAL A 547 -9.23 -13.26 31.59
C VAL A 547 -10.20 -14.06 30.74
N THR A 548 -11.46 -13.69 30.77
CA THR A 548 -12.47 -14.17 29.82
C THR A 548 -12.43 -13.29 28.57
N VAL A 549 -12.33 -13.91 27.40
CA VAL A 549 -12.27 -13.22 26.11
C VAL A 549 -13.53 -13.51 25.33
N ALA A 550 -14.25 -12.46 24.96
CA ALA A 550 -15.31 -12.51 23.97
C ALA A 550 -14.69 -12.43 22.57
N LEU A 551 -14.80 -13.51 21.79
CA LEU A 551 -14.35 -13.54 20.40
C LEU A 551 -15.34 -12.77 19.51
N PRO A 552 -14.97 -12.37 18.29
CA PRO A 552 -15.84 -11.55 17.44
C PRO A 552 -17.23 -12.16 17.30
N ALA A 553 -18.26 -11.38 17.65
CA ALA A 553 -19.64 -11.80 17.51
C ALA A 553 -20.00 -11.92 16.03
N ALA A 554 -20.49 -13.09 15.62
CA ALA A 554 -20.97 -13.33 14.27
C ALA A 554 -21.87 -14.57 14.20
N THR A 555 -22.37 -14.87 13.00
CA THR A 555 -22.95 -16.18 12.70
C THR A 555 -21.88 -17.10 12.12
N TYR A 556 -21.65 -18.26 12.76
CA TYR A 556 -20.72 -19.28 12.32
C TYR A 556 -21.42 -20.62 12.07
N ILE A 557 -20.91 -21.40 11.12
CA ILE A 557 -21.41 -22.76 10.85
C ILE A 557 -20.31 -23.75 11.19
N LEU A 558 -20.57 -24.57 12.20
CA LEU A 558 -19.74 -25.69 12.59
C LEU A 558 -20.25 -26.96 11.91
N GLU A 559 -19.54 -27.43 10.89
CA GLU A 559 -19.88 -28.66 10.19
C GLU A 559 -19.27 -29.90 10.87
N PRO A 560 -19.97 -31.06 10.87
CA PRO A 560 -19.40 -32.31 11.34
C PRO A 560 -18.08 -32.63 10.65
N GLY A 561 -17.08 -33.08 11.42
CA GLY A 561 -15.75 -33.38 10.89
C GLY A 561 -14.81 -32.18 10.80
N THR A 562 -15.25 -30.97 11.13
CA THR A 562 -14.39 -29.77 11.26
C THR A 562 -13.97 -29.55 12.71
N ARG A 563 -12.89 -28.78 12.92
CA ARG A 563 -12.46 -28.29 14.25
C ARG A 563 -12.32 -26.77 14.22
N TRP A 564 -12.52 -26.13 15.37
CA TRP A 564 -12.19 -24.72 15.55
C TRP A 564 -10.75 -24.58 16.03
N ARG A 565 -10.11 -23.51 15.57
CA ARG A 565 -8.79 -23.08 15.97
C ARG A 565 -8.91 -21.66 16.51
N LEU A 566 -8.60 -21.51 17.79
CA LEU A 566 -8.33 -20.21 18.38
C LEU A 566 -6.88 -19.83 18.08
N LEU A 567 -6.68 -18.75 17.34
CA LEU A 567 -5.37 -18.18 17.06
C LEU A 567 -5.20 -16.93 17.93
N ILE A 568 -4.13 -16.92 18.74
CA ILE A 568 -3.72 -15.77 19.53
C ILE A 568 -2.46 -15.18 18.89
N THR A 569 -2.43 -13.88 18.61
CA THR A 569 -1.25 -13.17 18.08
C THR A 569 -0.88 -11.99 18.97
N THR A 570 0.37 -11.53 18.89
CA THR A 570 0.88 -10.35 19.63
C THR A 570 0.82 -9.06 18.83
N THR A 571 0.66 -9.15 17.51
CA THR A 571 0.56 -8.03 16.57
C THR A 571 -0.63 -8.24 15.64
N ASP A 572 -1.24 -7.16 15.19
CA ASP A 572 -2.22 -7.15 14.11
C ASP A 572 -2.15 -5.81 13.37
N SER A 573 -2.19 -5.82 12.04
CA SER A 573 -2.05 -4.62 11.21
C SER A 573 -3.23 -3.65 11.32
N SER A 574 -4.39 -4.11 11.80
CA SER A 574 -5.59 -3.28 11.92
C SER A 574 -5.56 -2.35 13.14
N PHE A 575 -4.63 -2.58 14.07
CA PHE A 575 -4.58 -1.94 15.39
C PHE A 575 -3.21 -1.36 15.74
N THR A 576 -3.19 -0.27 16.51
CA THR A 576 -1.94 0.26 17.08
C THR A 576 -1.57 -0.55 18.31
N GLY A 577 -0.52 -1.37 18.22
CA GLY A 577 0.03 -2.14 19.33
C GLY A 577 1.31 -1.56 19.95
N PRO A 578 1.75 -2.06 21.12
CA PRO A 578 2.99 -1.66 21.76
C PRO A 578 4.21 -2.01 20.89
N ARG A 579 5.19 -1.11 20.83
CA ARG A 579 6.44 -1.30 20.06
C ARG A 579 7.54 -2.04 20.83
N GLU A 580 7.34 -2.24 22.14
CA GLU A 580 8.32 -2.86 23.03
C GLU A 580 8.40 -4.37 22.84
N VAL A 581 9.62 -4.91 22.93
CA VAL A 581 9.84 -6.36 22.90
C VAL A 581 9.34 -6.96 24.21
N ARG A 582 8.43 -7.94 24.12
CA ARG A 582 7.97 -8.70 25.29
C ARG A 582 7.67 -10.14 24.92
N ALA A 583 7.73 -11.01 25.92
CA ALA A 583 7.30 -12.40 25.81
C ALA A 583 6.02 -12.60 26.64
N ASP A 584 4.99 -13.12 25.99
CA ASP A 584 3.70 -13.45 26.57
C ASP A 584 3.54 -14.98 26.58
N ARG A 585 3.31 -15.57 27.75
CA ARG A 585 2.86 -16.96 27.86
C ARG A 585 1.34 -16.95 27.95
N VAL A 586 0.69 -17.66 27.03
CA VAL A 586 -0.77 -17.81 26.99
C VAL A 586 -1.11 -19.27 27.21
N ASP A 587 -1.96 -19.55 28.20
CA ASP A 587 -2.49 -20.87 28.52
C ASP A 587 -4.03 -20.83 28.48
N LEU A 588 -4.65 -21.97 28.20
CA LEU A 588 -6.10 -22.13 28.26
C LEU A 588 -6.51 -22.34 29.72
N ALA A 589 -7.13 -21.32 30.33
CA ALA A 589 -7.69 -21.44 31.67
C ALA A 589 -8.98 -22.27 31.67
N SER A 590 -9.78 -22.19 30.59
CA SER A 590 -10.92 -23.06 30.37
C SER A 590 -10.53 -24.30 29.56
N ALA A 591 -11.15 -25.44 29.88
CA ALA A 591 -10.94 -26.67 29.10
C ALA A 591 -11.68 -26.67 27.75
N SER A 592 -12.57 -25.71 27.54
CA SER A 592 -13.50 -25.65 26.41
C SER A 592 -13.71 -24.22 25.90
N LEU A 593 -14.12 -24.15 24.63
CA LEU A 593 -14.66 -22.97 23.96
C LEU A 593 -16.19 -22.96 24.14
N GLU A 594 -16.74 -21.87 24.66
CA GLU A 594 -18.18 -21.66 24.80
C GLU A 594 -18.75 -21.04 23.53
N LEU A 595 -19.85 -21.60 23.02
CA LEU A 595 -20.48 -21.19 21.77
C LEU A 595 -21.97 -20.91 22.01
N PRO A 596 -22.44 -19.67 21.81
CA PRO A 596 -23.87 -19.39 21.80
C PRO A 596 -24.49 -19.97 20.52
N ILE A 597 -25.49 -20.83 20.67
CA ILE A 597 -26.23 -21.41 19.53
C ILE A 597 -27.67 -20.94 19.51
N ALA A 598 -28.17 -20.68 18.31
CA ALA A 598 -29.58 -20.38 18.09
C ALA A 598 -30.11 -21.27 16.97
N ILE A 599 -31.38 -21.66 17.07
CA ILE A 599 -32.10 -22.43 16.05
C ILE A 599 -33.25 -21.55 15.58
N GLY A 600 -33.01 -20.82 14.49
CA GLY A 600 -34.02 -19.98 13.84
C GLY A 600 -34.82 -20.76 12.81
N SER A 601 -35.94 -20.17 12.40
CA SER A 601 -36.72 -20.66 11.26
C SER A 601 -36.31 -19.90 10.00
N PRO A 602 -36.23 -20.54 8.82
CA PRO A 602 -35.90 -19.84 7.58
C PRO A 602 -36.92 -18.72 7.29
N VAL A 603 -36.43 -17.53 6.96
CA VAL A 603 -37.27 -16.46 6.39
C VAL A 603 -37.68 -16.89 4.98
N ARG A 604 -38.99 -16.91 4.71
CA ARG A 604 -39.51 -17.30 3.39
C ARG A 604 -39.54 -16.09 2.46
N ASP A 605 -38.46 -15.86 1.72
CA ASP A 605 -38.46 -14.89 0.63
C ASP A 605 -38.61 -15.57 -0.74
N ALA A 606 -39.40 -14.92 -1.62
CA ALA A 606 -39.90 -15.43 -2.89
C ALA A 606 -38.93 -15.30 -4.08
N SER A 607 -37.65 -14.99 -3.87
CA SER A 607 -36.74 -14.60 -4.98
C SER A 607 -35.36 -15.28 -4.93
N ALA A 608 -35.28 -16.52 -4.46
CA ALA A 608 -34.02 -17.25 -4.34
C ALA A 608 -33.47 -17.87 -5.66
N ASP A 609 -33.93 -17.46 -6.85
CA ASP A 609 -33.54 -18.13 -8.11
C ASP A 609 -33.07 -17.24 -9.27
N ASP A 610 -32.99 -15.92 -9.13
CA ASP A 610 -32.46 -15.08 -10.21
C ASP A 610 -30.99 -14.73 -10.03
N TRP A 611 -30.22 -15.10 -11.04
CA TRP A 611 -28.80 -14.80 -11.13
C TRP A 611 -28.62 -13.29 -11.20
N ASP A 612 -27.80 -12.75 -10.31
CA ASP A 612 -27.21 -11.43 -10.49
C ASP A 612 -26.18 -11.51 -11.63
N TRP A 613 -26.70 -11.49 -12.84
CA TRP A 613 -25.93 -11.49 -14.07
C TRP A 613 -25.07 -10.22 -14.17
N GLU A 614 -25.44 -9.14 -13.49
CA GLU A 614 -24.70 -7.87 -13.48
C GLU A 614 -23.40 -8.02 -12.70
N SER A 615 -23.44 -8.60 -11.50
CA SER A 615 -22.23 -8.89 -10.72
C SER A 615 -21.33 -9.94 -11.39
N LEU A 616 -21.92 -10.93 -12.09
CA LEU A 616 -21.16 -11.90 -12.90
C LEU A 616 -20.56 -11.27 -14.16
N LEU A 617 -21.22 -10.27 -14.75
CA LEU A 617 -20.68 -9.51 -15.88
C LEU A 617 -19.61 -8.52 -15.44
N VAL A 618 -19.75 -7.86 -14.29
CA VAL A 618 -18.72 -6.96 -13.73
C VAL A 618 -17.52 -7.75 -13.24
N GLY A 619 -17.74 -8.83 -12.49
CA GLY A 619 -16.69 -9.76 -12.08
C GLY A 619 -16.05 -10.45 -13.29
N GLY A 620 -16.85 -10.84 -14.28
CA GLY A 620 -16.40 -11.38 -15.55
C GLY A 620 -15.62 -10.37 -16.39
N ALA A 621 -16.02 -9.09 -16.38
CA ALA A 621 -15.35 -7.99 -17.08
C ALA A 621 -14.04 -7.62 -16.36
N LEU A 622 -13.99 -7.64 -15.03
CA LEU A 622 -12.77 -7.46 -14.25
C LEU A 622 -11.80 -8.62 -14.47
N ILE A 623 -12.28 -9.86 -14.46
CA ILE A 623 -11.46 -11.04 -14.79
C ILE A 623 -11.01 -10.96 -16.26
N ALA A 624 -11.87 -10.55 -17.18
CA ALA A 624 -11.51 -10.36 -18.58
C ALA A 624 -10.53 -9.20 -18.77
N LEU A 625 -10.60 -8.12 -17.98
CA LEU A 625 -9.67 -7.00 -17.97
C LEU A 625 -8.34 -7.39 -17.31
N LEU A 626 -8.34 -8.24 -16.30
CA LEU A 626 -7.15 -8.80 -15.67
C LEU A 626 -6.48 -9.83 -16.58
N ILE A 627 -7.25 -10.69 -17.24
CA ILE A 627 -6.77 -11.63 -18.24
C ILE A 627 -6.31 -10.87 -19.48
N ALA A 628 -7.02 -9.84 -19.94
CA ALA A 628 -6.59 -8.98 -21.03
C ALA A 628 -5.36 -8.19 -20.62
N GLY A 629 -5.26 -7.68 -19.40
CA GLY A 629 -4.08 -7.01 -18.86
C GLY A 629 -2.89 -7.97 -18.77
N ALA A 630 -3.09 -9.20 -18.30
CA ALA A 630 -2.08 -10.24 -18.23
C ALA A 630 -1.66 -10.74 -19.62
N ILE A 631 -2.60 -10.93 -20.55
CA ILE A 631 -2.34 -11.29 -21.95
C ILE A 631 -1.67 -10.13 -22.67
N THR A 632 -2.08 -8.89 -22.44
CA THR A 632 -1.46 -7.70 -23.05
C THR A 632 -0.06 -7.50 -22.47
N ALA A 633 0.15 -7.76 -21.18
CA ALA A 633 1.48 -7.77 -20.56
C ALA A 633 2.35 -8.93 -21.07
N LEU A 634 1.79 -10.12 -21.28
CA LEU A 634 2.46 -11.30 -21.87
C LEU A 634 2.79 -11.07 -23.35
N VAL A 635 1.87 -10.46 -24.12
CA VAL A 635 2.03 -10.13 -25.54
C VAL A 635 3.03 -8.98 -25.68
N ARG A 636 2.93 -7.91 -24.88
CA ARG A 636 3.92 -6.81 -24.84
C ARG A 636 5.29 -7.29 -24.39
N ARG A 637 5.39 -8.18 -23.39
CA ARG A 637 6.65 -8.85 -23.02
C ARG A 637 7.19 -9.70 -24.16
N SER A 638 6.34 -10.44 -24.88
CA SER A 638 6.75 -11.27 -26.02
C SER A 638 7.12 -10.47 -27.29
N GLN A 639 6.58 -9.25 -27.45
CA GLN A 639 6.89 -8.34 -28.55
C GLN A 639 8.14 -7.51 -28.25
N ALA A 640 8.34 -7.07 -27.00
CA ALA A 640 9.58 -6.42 -26.56
C ALA A 640 10.78 -7.39 -26.58
N ALA A 641 10.57 -8.68 -26.28
CA ALA A 641 11.58 -9.73 -26.44
C ALA A 641 11.86 -10.11 -27.92
N ARG A 642 11.19 -9.47 -28.88
CA ARG A 642 11.33 -9.71 -30.33
C ARG A 642 11.66 -8.45 -31.12
N GLU A 643 12.25 -7.43 -30.49
CA GLU A 643 12.92 -6.40 -31.28
C GLU A 643 14.06 -7.08 -32.06
N PRO A 644 14.06 -7.02 -33.40
CA PRO A 644 15.09 -7.66 -34.20
C PRO A 644 16.46 -7.09 -33.84
N VAL A 645 17.48 -7.95 -33.84
CA VAL A 645 18.89 -7.53 -33.69
C VAL A 645 19.15 -6.41 -34.69
N ARG A 646 19.67 -5.28 -34.21
CA ARG A 646 20.14 -4.22 -35.10
C ARG A 646 21.43 -4.72 -35.74
N GLU A 647 21.33 -5.21 -36.97
CA GLU A 647 22.46 -5.77 -37.74
C GLU A 647 23.68 -4.82 -37.79
N GLU A 648 23.43 -3.52 -37.86
CA GLU A 648 24.47 -2.49 -37.80
C GLU A 648 25.29 -2.47 -36.49
N TYR A 649 24.76 -3.06 -35.42
CA TYR A 649 25.38 -3.14 -34.09
C TYR A 649 25.74 -4.57 -33.69
N ALA A 650 25.52 -5.57 -34.55
CA ALA A 650 25.73 -6.98 -34.21
C ALA A 650 27.19 -7.29 -33.80
N ASP A 651 28.16 -6.61 -34.44
CA ASP A 651 29.58 -6.78 -34.16
C ASP A 651 30.13 -5.83 -33.09
N ILE A 652 29.30 -4.90 -32.58
CA ILE A 652 29.68 -3.90 -31.58
C ILE A 652 29.26 -4.37 -30.18
N PRO A 653 30.20 -4.58 -29.24
CA PRO A 653 29.91 -5.06 -27.90
C PRO A 653 28.90 -4.22 -27.12
N LEU A 654 28.98 -2.90 -27.22
CA LEU A 654 28.08 -1.99 -26.51
C LEU A 654 27.81 -0.74 -27.33
N VAL A 655 26.53 -0.41 -27.50
CA VAL A 655 26.07 0.88 -28.05
C VAL A 655 25.06 1.48 -27.09
N VAL A 656 25.25 2.74 -26.74
CA VAL A 656 24.39 3.52 -25.86
C VAL A 656 23.84 4.69 -26.67
N GLU A 657 22.52 4.82 -26.73
CA GLU A 657 21.83 5.85 -27.49
C GLU A 657 20.84 6.63 -26.63
N ASN A 658 21.10 7.92 -26.47
CA ASN A 658 20.23 8.97 -25.94
C ASN A 658 19.57 8.57 -24.61
N LEU A 659 20.31 7.93 -23.71
CA LEU A 659 19.77 7.48 -22.43
C LEU A 659 19.36 8.67 -21.56
N VAL A 660 18.16 8.60 -20.98
CA VAL A 660 17.65 9.58 -20.00
C VAL A 660 17.09 8.87 -18.78
N LYS A 661 17.36 9.41 -17.59
CA LYS A 661 16.74 8.97 -16.33
C LYS A 661 16.47 10.11 -15.35
N THR A 662 15.23 10.16 -14.87
CA THR A 662 14.69 11.04 -13.84
C THR A 662 14.12 10.19 -12.71
N TYR A 663 14.49 10.50 -11.46
CA TYR A 663 13.95 9.83 -10.27
C TYR A 663 12.66 10.51 -9.78
N ALA A 664 11.93 9.86 -8.87
CA ALA A 664 10.61 10.30 -8.39
C ALA A 664 10.62 11.66 -7.67
N ASP A 665 11.78 12.06 -7.14
CA ASP A 665 12.04 13.37 -6.55
C ASP A 665 12.26 14.48 -7.60
N GLY A 666 12.17 14.15 -8.89
CA GLY A 666 12.42 15.06 -10.01
C GLY A 666 13.90 15.18 -10.40
N HIS A 667 14.82 14.47 -9.74
CA HIS A 667 16.24 14.56 -10.06
C HIS A 667 16.58 13.84 -11.37
N ARG A 668 17.06 14.59 -12.37
CA ARG A 668 17.54 14.06 -13.65
C ARG A 668 18.99 13.61 -13.55
N ALA A 669 19.20 12.31 -13.35
CA ALA A 669 20.52 11.72 -13.13
C ALA A 669 21.29 11.41 -14.43
N VAL A 670 20.56 11.16 -15.53
CA VAL A 670 21.14 10.93 -16.85
C VAL A 670 20.31 11.71 -17.87
N ASP A 671 20.97 12.41 -18.77
CA ASP A 671 20.36 13.32 -19.73
C ASP A 671 21.11 13.24 -21.06
N ASP A 672 20.56 12.49 -22.02
CA ASP A 672 21.10 12.36 -23.38
C ASP A 672 22.53 11.79 -23.45
N VAL A 673 22.71 10.59 -22.89
CA VAL A 673 24.00 9.88 -22.92
C VAL A 673 24.09 8.95 -24.13
N SER A 674 25.09 9.19 -24.99
CA SER A 674 25.36 8.42 -26.20
C SER A 674 26.86 8.13 -26.37
N TRP A 675 27.23 6.86 -26.52
CA TRP A 675 28.61 6.40 -26.80
C TRP A 675 28.62 4.91 -27.16
N ARG A 676 29.76 4.38 -27.61
CA ARG A 676 29.93 2.95 -27.93
C ARG A 676 31.27 2.40 -27.46
N ALA A 677 31.33 1.10 -27.21
CA ALA A 677 32.57 0.36 -26.90
C ALA A 677 32.80 -0.71 -27.96
N GLU A 678 34.02 -0.74 -28.51
CA GLU A 678 34.46 -1.70 -29.52
C GLU A 678 35.16 -2.90 -28.87
N ARG A 679 35.28 -4.00 -29.64
CA ARG A 679 35.97 -5.21 -29.18
C ARG A 679 37.42 -4.94 -28.79
N GLY A 680 37.86 -5.56 -27.70
CA GLY A 680 39.21 -5.43 -27.18
C GLY A 680 39.50 -4.11 -26.46
N GLN A 681 38.49 -3.26 -26.25
CA GLN A 681 38.67 -2.02 -25.49
C GLN A 681 38.51 -2.25 -23.99
N VAL A 682 39.37 -1.58 -23.24
CA VAL A 682 39.09 -1.21 -21.84
C VAL A 682 38.63 0.25 -21.87
N VAL A 683 37.37 0.50 -21.52
CA VAL A 683 36.72 1.82 -21.53
C VAL A 683 36.54 2.30 -20.09
N GLY A 684 37.12 3.46 -19.77
CA GLY A 684 36.95 4.12 -18.48
C GLY A 684 35.80 5.13 -18.50
N LEU A 685 34.74 4.88 -17.75
CA LEU A 685 33.66 5.83 -17.50
C LEU A 685 34.08 6.76 -16.35
N LEU A 686 34.44 7.99 -16.69
CA LEU A 686 35.02 9.00 -15.81
C LEU A 686 34.00 10.08 -15.45
N GLY A 687 34.15 10.69 -14.29
CA GLY A 687 33.32 11.82 -13.85
C GLY A 687 33.30 11.96 -12.34
N PRO A 688 32.94 13.13 -11.79
CA PRO A 688 32.78 13.30 -10.34
C PRO A 688 31.65 12.40 -9.79
N ASN A 689 31.59 12.29 -8.47
CA ASN A 689 30.45 11.65 -7.80
C ASN A 689 29.17 12.40 -8.17
N GLY A 690 28.10 11.67 -8.48
CA GLY A 690 26.85 12.26 -8.97
C GLY A 690 26.81 12.57 -10.47
N ALA A 691 27.86 12.27 -11.26
CA ALA A 691 27.85 12.51 -12.71
C ALA A 691 26.92 11.59 -13.54
N GLY A 692 26.21 10.64 -12.90
CA GLY A 692 25.32 9.70 -13.58
C GLY A 692 25.95 8.35 -14.00
N LYS A 693 27.23 8.09 -13.65
CA LYS A 693 27.97 6.87 -14.05
C LYS A 693 27.27 5.57 -13.68
N THR A 694 27.05 5.35 -12.39
CA THR A 694 26.40 4.13 -11.87
C THR A 694 24.96 4.00 -12.37
N THR A 695 24.21 5.10 -12.47
CA THR A 695 22.86 5.09 -13.04
C THR A 695 22.87 4.67 -14.51
N THR A 696 23.82 5.17 -15.31
CA THR A 696 24.00 4.76 -16.70
C THR A 696 24.35 3.27 -16.78
N MET A 697 25.29 2.78 -15.96
CA MET A 697 25.67 1.36 -15.94
C MET A 697 24.49 0.46 -15.56
N ARG A 698 23.66 0.84 -14.58
CA ARG A 698 22.45 0.07 -14.23
C ARG A 698 21.45 -0.01 -15.38
N MET A 699 21.31 1.05 -16.18
CA MET A 699 20.47 1.02 -17.39
C MET A 699 21.06 0.11 -18.46
N MET A 700 22.39 0.13 -18.67
CA MET A 700 23.11 -0.78 -19.59
C MET A 700 23.05 -2.25 -19.18
N LEU A 701 22.70 -2.55 -17.92
CA LEU A 701 22.51 -3.89 -17.38
C LEU A 701 21.03 -4.30 -17.26
N GLY A 702 20.10 -3.42 -17.62
CA GLY A 702 18.66 -3.66 -17.45
C GLY A 702 18.19 -3.73 -16.00
N LEU A 703 18.98 -3.21 -15.05
CA LEU A 703 18.63 -3.12 -13.62
C LEU A 703 17.71 -1.93 -13.32
N ILE A 704 17.78 -0.89 -14.15
CA ILE A 704 16.89 0.30 -14.11
C ILE A 704 16.38 0.55 -15.52
N THR A 705 15.08 0.80 -15.67
CA THR A 705 14.48 1.17 -16.96
C THR A 705 14.76 2.64 -17.28
N PRO A 706 15.34 2.97 -18.46
CA PRO A 706 15.48 4.34 -18.91
C PRO A 706 14.12 4.97 -19.20
N ASP A 707 14.01 6.30 -19.01
CA ASP A 707 12.78 7.03 -19.37
C ASP A 707 12.71 7.28 -20.88
N SER A 708 13.88 7.43 -21.52
CA SER A 708 14.04 7.41 -22.99
C SER A 708 15.44 6.93 -23.38
N GLY A 709 15.62 6.59 -24.66
CA GLY A 709 16.85 6.00 -25.19
C GLY A 709 16.91 4.48 -25.07
N ALA A 710 18.05 3.90 -25.46
CA ALA A 710 18.30 2.47 -25.39
C ALA A 710 19.80 2.15 -25.27
N ALA A 711 20.10 1.01 -24.66
CA ALA A 711 21.41 0.38 -24.74
C ALA A 711 21.29 -0.92 -25.54
N TYR A 712 22.29 -1.24 -26.34
CA TYR A 712 22.39 -2.44 -27.14
C TYR A 712 23.69 -3.17 -26.84
N VAL A 713 23.62 -4.49 -26.67
CA VAL A 713 24.78 -5.38 -26.52
C VAL A 713 24.75 -6.33 -27.70
N LEU A 714 25.81 -6.35 -28.53
CA LEU A 714 25.88 -7.22 -29.72
C LEU A 714 24.62 -7.10 -30.60
N GLY A 715 24.15 -5.87 -30.82
CA GLY A 715 22.94 -5.54 -31.56
C GLY A 715 21.60 -5.86 -30.89
N HIS A 716 21.60 -6.51 -29.72
CA HIS A 716 20.39 -6.82 -28.95
C HIS A 716 20.10 -5.69 -27.97
N ARG A 717 18.87 -5.19 -27.96
CA ARG A 717 18.46 -4.18 -26.98
C ARG A 717 18.48 -4.76 -25.57
N VAL A 718 19.05 -4.02 -24.63
CA VAL A 718 19.04 -4.37 -23.22
C VAL A 718 17.71 -3.98 -22.60
N THR A 719 17.03 -4.98 -22.05
CA THR A 719 15.83 -4.84 -21.22
C THR A 719 15.98 -5.73 -19.99
N PRO A 720 15.19 -5.52 -18.92
CA PRO A 720 15.21 -6.41 -17.76
C PRO A 720 15.01 -7.88 -18.16
N GLY A 721 16.03 -8.72 -17.93
CA GLY A 721 16.01 -10.15 -18.26
C GLY A 721 16.29 -10.51 -19.72
N ALA A 722 16.88 -9.63 -20.53
CA ALA A 722 17.24 -9.94 -21.92
C ALA A 722 18.27 -11.09 -22.01
N ASP A 723 18.08 -12.03 -22.95
CA ASP A 723 18.95 -13.21 -23.12
C ASP A 723 20.43 -12.83 -23.34
N VAL A 724 20.68 -11.70 -24.01
CA VAL A 724 22.04 -11.19 -24.26
C VAL A 724 22.82 -10.87 -22.98
N LEU A 725 22.13 -10.62 -21.86
CA LEU A 725 22.77 -10.41 -20.56
C LEU A 725 23.52 -11.66 -20.07
N GLY A 726 23.21 -12.85 -20.60
CA GLY A 726 24.01 -14.06 -20.36
C GLY A 726 25.43 -13.99 -20.93
N GLN A 727 25.70 -13.04 -21.83
CA GLN A 727 27.02 -12.74 -22.39
C GLN A 727 27.69 -11.53 -21.70
N VAL A 728 27.07 -11.00 -20.63
CA VAL A 728 27.54 -9.84 -19.89
C VAL A 728 27.94 -10.25 -18.47
N GLY A 729 29.16 -9.92 -18.08
CA GLY A 729 29.65 -10.00 -16.71
C GLY A 729 29.47 -8.67 -16.01
N ALA A 730 29.07 -8.65 -14.74
CA ALA A 730 28.90 -7.39 -14.02
C ALA A 730 29.30 -7.50 -12.54
N LEU A 731 29.94 -6.42 -12.05
CA LEU A 731 30.14 -6.14 -10.63
C LEU A 731 29.70 -4.70 -10.38
N VAL A 732 28.50 -4.52 -9.80
CA VAL A 732 27.89 -3.20 -9.51
C VAL A 732 27.44 -3.19 -8.04
N GLU A 733 27.69 -2.09 -7.32
CA GLU A 733 27.39 -1.94 -5.87
C GLU A 733 28.12 -2.91 -4.91
N GLY A 734 29.25 -3.49 -5.36
CA GLY A 734 30.10 -4.36 -4.55
C GLY A 734 29.54 -5.79 -4.38
N PRO A 735 30.39 -6.76 -4.01
CA PRO A 735 30.00 -8.17 -4.07
C PRO A 735 29.25 -8.66 -2.81
N GLY A 736 28.05 -9.21 -2.99
CA GLY A 736 27.25 -9.87 -1.96
C GLY A 736 27.50 -11.37 -1.87
N PHE A 737 28.39 -11.80 -0.96
CA PHE A 737 28.74 -13.22 -0.76
C PHE A 737 28.13 -13.81 0.52
N LEU A 738 27.87 -15.11 0.50
CA LEU A 738 27.50 -15.89 1.68
C LEU A 738 28.75 -16.06 2.57
N PRO A 739 28.77 -15.47 3.78
CA PRO A 739 30.01 -15.32 4.57
C PRO A 739 30.54 -16.63 5.15
N HIS A 740 29.68 -17.63 5.32
CA HIS A 740 30.05 -18.94 5.87
C HIS A 740 30.57 -19.91 4.80
N LEU A 741 30.33 -19.64 3.52
CA LEU A 741 30.82 -20.45 2.41
C LEU A 741 32.24 -20.02 2.00
N THR A 742 33.01 -20.96 1.44
CA THR A 742 34.33 -20.65 0.85
C THR A 742 34.18 -19.80 -0.41
N GLY A 743 35.27 -19.18 -0.88
CA GLY A 743 35.26 -18.42 -2.13
C GLY A 743 34.80 -19.30 -3.30
N ARG A 744 35.34 -20.53 -3.39
CA ARG A 744 34.94 -21.52 -4.40
C ARG A 744 33.44 -21.86 -4.34
N GLN A 745 32.92 -22.13 -3.14
CA GLN A 745 31.50 -22.46 -2.94
C GLN A 745 30.57 -21.32 -3.31
N ASN A 746 30.96 -20.06 -3.07
CA ASN A 746 30.19 -18.89 -3.50
C ASN A 746 30.08 -18.81 -5.02
N LEU A 747 31.20 -19.02 -5.74
CA LEU A 747 31.20 -19.02 -7.20
C LEU A 747 30.37 -20.19 -7.78
N GLU A 748 30.49 -21.38 -7.20
CA GLU A 748 29.68 -22.54 -7.59
C GLU A 748 28.19 -22.31 -7.37
N ALA A 749 27.82 -21.74 -6.22
CA ALA A 749 26.43 -21.42 -5.91
C ALA A 749 25.85 -20.39 -6.88
N TYR A 750 26.62 -19.34 -7.19
CA TYR A 750 26.24 -18.33 -8.17
C TYR A 750 26.03 -18.92 -9.56
N TRP A 751 26.97 -19.75 -10.05
CA TRP A 751 26.85 -20.36 -11.37
C TRP A 751 25.62 -21.27 -11.45
N ARG A 752 25.38 -22.10 -10.43
CA ARG A 752 24.19 -22.98 -10.37
C ARG A 752 22.89 -22.19 -10.42
N ALA A 753 22.84 -21.01 -9.79
CA ALA A 753 21.66 -20.15 -9.83
C ALA A 753 21.33 -19.62 -11.23
N THR A 754 22.31 -19.58 -12.15
CA THR A 754 22.06 -19.19 -13.55
C THR A 754 21.35 -20.26 -14.37
N GLY A 755 21.32 -21.52 -13.89
CA GLY A 755 20.74 -22.66 -14.62
C GLY A 755 21.57 -23.16 -15.81
N ARG A 756 22.78 -22.62 -16.03
CA ARG A 756 23.66 -22.97 -17.16
C ARG A 756 24.52 -24.21 -16.86
N PRO A 757 24.95 -24.97 -17.90
CA PRO A 757 25.82 -26.14 -17.74
C PRO A 757 27.14 -25.79 -17.02
N ALA A 758 27.64 -26.70 -16.19
CA ALA A 758 28.85 -26.44 -15.39
C ALA A 758 30.12 -26.30 -16.25
N GLU A 759 30.14 -26.92 -17.43
CA GLU A 759 31.26 -26.90 -18.37
C GLU A 759 31.47 -25.50 -18.98
N GLU A 760 30.41 -24.69 -19.06
CA GLU A 760 30.46 -23.32 -19.59
C GLU A 760 31.01 -22.30 -18.58
N ALA A 761 31.12 -22.66 -17.30
CA ALA A 761 31.44 -21.71 -16.23
C ALA A 761 32.82 -21.06 -16.38
N GLY A 762 33.79 -21.76 -16.96
CA GLY A 762 35.17 -21.28 -17.04
C GLY A 762 35.83 -21.08 -15.67
N PHE A 763 35.48 -21.92 -14.68
CA PHE A 763 35.93 -21.76 -13.28
C PHE A 763 37.44 -21.60 -13.12
N GLU A 764 38.25 -22.40 -13.80
CA GLU A 764 39.71 -22.33 -13.67
C GLU A 764 40.26 -20.97 -14.11
N GLU A 765 39.80 -20.47 -15.26
CA GLU A 765 40.20 -19.16 -15.79
C GLU A 765 39.77 -18.02 -14.85
N ALA A 766 38.52 -18.04 -14.35
CA ALA A 766 38.03 -17.04 -13.40
C ALA A 766 38.82 -17.05 -12.07
N LEU A 767 39.18 -18.24 -11.58
CA LEU A 767 39.94 -18.41 -10.34
C LEU A 767 41.40 -17.98 -10.48
N ASP A 768 42.03 -18.30 -11.60
CA ASP A 768 43.39 -17.86 -11.93
C ASP A 768 43.46 -16.34 -11.99
N VAL A 769 42.46 -15.71 -12.60
CA VAL A 769 42.35 -14.24 -12.67
C VAL A 769 42.12 -13.62 -11.28
N ALA A 770 41.34 -14.25 -10.40
CA ALA A 770 41.17 -13.78 -9.02
C ALA A 770 42.50 -13.76 -8.23
N ALA A 771 43.46 -14.62 -8.60
CA ALA A 771 44.77 -14.75 -7.95
C ALA A 771 44.69 -14.86 -6.41
N LEU A 772 43.69 -15.57 -5.90
CA LEU A 772 43.42 -15.71 -4.46
C LEU A 772 44.15 -16.92 -3.82
N GLY A 773 44.74 -17.80 -4.63
CA GLY A 773 45.50 -18.97 -4.18
C GLY A 773 44.75 -19.81 -3.13
N GLY A 774 45.45 -20.25 -2.08
CA GLY A 774 44.86 -21.03 -0.99
C GLY A 774 43.79 -20.30 -0.16
N ALA A 775 43.52 -19.02 -0.41
CA ALA A 775 42.41 -18.34 0.24
C ALA A 775 41.03 -18.83 -0.25
N LEU A 776 40.95 -19.36 -1.47
CA LEU A 776 39.71 -19.84 -2.10
C LEU A 776 38.97 -20.91 -1.30
N ASP A 777 39.71 -21.69 -0.51
CA ASP A 777 39.18 -22.78 0.31
C ASP A 777 38.86 -22.35 1.76
N ARG A 778 38.99 -21.05 2.08
CA ARG A 778 38.60 -20.47 3.37
C ARG A 778 37.25 -19.74 3.27
N PRO A 779 36.44 -19.72 4.34
CA PRO A 779 35.18 -18.98 4.38
C PRO A 779 35.35 -17.48 4.07
N VAL A 780 34.44 -16.90 3.27
CA VAL A 780 34.53 -15.50 2.83
C VAL A 780 34.44 -14.50 3.99
N ARG A 781 33.90 -14.89 5.16
CA ARG A 781 33.96 -14.06 6.37
C ARG A 781 35.39 -13.70 6.81
N THR A 782 36.39 -14.48 6.41
CA THR A 782 37.80 -14.21 6.74
C THR A 782 38.52 -13.38 5.68
N TYR A 783 37.83 -12.95 4.62
CA TYR A 783 38.43 -12.21 3.51
C TYR A 783 38.53 -10.72 3.86
N SER A 784 39.66 -10.10 3.49
CA SER A 784 39.76 -8.64 3.46
C SER A 784 38.83 -8.06 2.40
N HIS A 785 38.56 -6.76 2.46
CA HIS A 785 37.76 -6.08 1.44
C HIS A 785 38.31 -6.32 0.02
N GLY A 786 39.63 -6.17 -0.18
CA GLY A 786 40.25 -6.42 -1.49
C GLY A 786 40.25 -7.89 -1.93
N MET A 787 40.18 -8.85 -1.01
CA MET A 787 39.97 -10.26 -1.37
C MET A 787 38.53 -10.51 -1.83
N LYS A 788 37.54 -9.88 -1.18
CA LYS A 788 36.13 -9.94 -1.63
C LYS A 788 35.98 -9.29 -3.00
N GLN A 789 36.62 -8.16 -3.22
CA GLN A 789 36.60 -7.46 -4.51
C GLN A 789 37.15 -8.33 -5.65
N ARG A 790 38.31 -8.96 -5.45
CA ARG A 790 38.88 -9.91 -6.43
C ARG A 790 37.98 -11.13 -6.68
N LEU A 791 37.34 -11.65 -5.63
CA LEU A 791 36.35 -12.71 -5.79
C LEU A 791 35.13 -12.25 -6.60
N GLY A 792 34.69 -11.01 -6.41
CA GLY A 792 33.60 -10.38 -7.19
C GLY A 792 33.94 -10.22 -8.66
N ILE A 793 35.18 -9.85 -8.97
CA ILE A 793 35.66 -9.77 -10.36
C ILE A 793 35.70 -11.16 -11.00
N ALA A 794 36.21 -12.18 -10.28
CA ALA A 794 36.17 -13.56 -10.76
C ALA A 794 34.74 -14.06 -10.98
N GLN A 795 33.81 -13.72 -10.09
CA GLN A 795 32.38 -14.02 -10.28
C GLN A 795 31.83 -13.40 -11.56
N ALA A 796 32.15 -12.13 -11.83
CA ALA A 796 31.73 -11.42 -13.03
C ALA A 796 32.34 -11.99 -14.31
N MET A 797 33.47 -12.71 -14.23
CA MET A 797 34.14 -13.35 -15.38
C MET A 797 33.64 -14.77 -15.67
N LEU A 798 32.82 -15.36 -14.80
CA LEU A 798 32.24 -16.69 -15.04
C LEU A 798 31.42 -16.68 -16.34
N GLY A 799 31.53 -17.76 -17.12
CA GLY A 799 30.86 -17.85 -18.42
C GLY A 799 31.59 -17.15 -19.57
N LYS A 800 32.77 -16.56 -19.30
CA LYS A 800 33.64 -15.86 -20.27
C LYS A 800 32.91 -14.77 -21.08
N PRO A 801 32.23 -13.82 -20.40
CA PRO A 801 31.38 -12.84 -21.06
C PRO A 801 32.15 -11.96 -22.06
N ASP A 802 31.49 -11.63 -23.17
CA ASP A 802 32.01 -10.76 -24.23
C ASP A 802 32.14 -9.30 -23.78
N LEU A 803 31.34 -8.90 -22.78
CA LEU A 803 31.32 -7.57 -22.19
C LEU A 803 31.34 -7.67 -20.66
N LEU A 804 32.25 -6.95 -20.02
CA LEU A 804 32.42 -6.93 -18.56
C LEU A 804 32.21 -5.51 -18.02
N PHE A 805 31.25 -5.31 -17.12
CA PHE A 805 31.01 -4.05 -16.42
C PHE A 805 31.54 -4.11 -14.99
N LEU A 806 32.41 -3.17 -14.60
CA LEU A 806 32.96 -3.09 -13.25
C LEU A 806 32.76 -1.68 -12.70
N ASP A 807 31.92 -1.53 -11.67
CA ASP A 807 31.69 -0.24 -11.01
C ASP A 807 32.70 -0.04 -9.88
N GLU A 808 33.60 0.93 -10.02
CA GLU A 808 34.66 1.29 -9.07
C GLU A 808 35.47 0.06 -8.57
N PRO A 809 36.03 -0.78 -9.48
CA PRO A 809 36.64 -2.06 -9.12
C PRO A 809 37.84 -1.93 -8.19
N THR A 810 38.49 -0.77 -8.17
CA THR A 810 39.71 -0.47 -7.41
C THR A 810 39.44 0.24 -6.08
N ASN A 811 38.18 0.56 -5.76
CA ASN A 811 37.84 1.26 -4.53
C ASN A 811 38.18 0.40 -3.29
N GLY A 812 38.79 1.02 -2.28
CA GLY A 812 39.19 0.33 -1.04
C GLY A 812 40.34 -0.66 -1.17
N LEU A 813 41.05 -0.69 -2.30
CA LEU A 813 42.28 -1.46 -2.50
C LEU A 813 43.53 -0.64 -2.13
N ASP A 814 44.59 -1.30 -1.66
CA ASP A 814 45.89 -0.67 -1.47
C ASP A 814 46.60 -0.47 -2.84
N PRO A 815 47.58 0.47 -2.96
CA PRO A 815 48.23 0.75 -4.23
C PRO A 815 48.83 -0.48 -4.96
N PRO A 816 49.46 -1.46 -4.26
CA PRO A 816 49.91 -2.69 -4.91
C PRO A 816 48.76 -3.54 -5.48
N GLN A 817 47.61 -3.64 -4.80
CA GLN A 817 46.45 -4.38 -5.30
C GLN A 817 45.79 -3.69 -6.50
N ILE A 818 45.76 -2.36 -6.52
CA ILE A 818 45.29 -1.57 -7.67
C ILE A 818 46.20 -1.86 -8.89
N ALA A 819 47.53 -1.74 -8.71
CA ALA A 819 48.48 -1.99 -9.78
C ALA A 819 48.42 -3.43 -10.34
N ALA A 820 48.10 -4.41 -9.48
CA ALA A 820 47.92 -5.80 -9.89
C ALA A 820 46.65 -6.04 -10.74
N MET A 821 45.64 -5.17 -10.65
CA MET A 821 44.39 -5.29 -11.40
C MET A 821 44.53 -4.85 -12.87
N ARG A 822 45.40 -3.88 -13.16
CA ARG A 822 45.61 -3.34 -14.51
C ARG A 822 45.93 -4.41 -15.56
N PRO A 823 46.97 -5.25 -15.35
CA PRO A 823 47.31 -6.28 -16.33
C PRO A 823 46.20 -7.32 -16.47
N ILE A 824 45.39 -7.55 -15.44
CA ILE A 824 44.24 -8.48 -15.50
C ILE A 824 43.18 -7.95 -16.48
N LEU A 825 42.75 -6.70 -16.32
CA LEU A 825 41.73 -6.10 -17.17
C LEU A 825 42.22 -5.96 -18.62
N GLN A 826 43.48 -5.58 -18.79
CA GLN A 826 44.12 -5.48 -20.11
C GLN A 826 44.27 -6.85 -20.77
N ALA A 827 44.67 -7.89 -20.03
CA ALA A 827 44.77 -9.25 -20.56
C ALA A 827 43.39 -9.80 -20.96
N TYR A 828 42.35 -9.51 -20.14
CA TYR A 828 40.98 -9.90 -20.47
C TYR A 828 40.52 -9.24 -21.78
N ALA A 829 40.74 -7.92 -21.93
CA ALA A 829 40.41 -7.23 -23.17
C ALA A 829 41.24 -7.71 -24.38
N ALA A 830 42.52 -8.04 -24.18
CA ALA A 830 43.40 -8.55 -25.24
C ALA A 830 42.91 -9.87 -25.88
N THR A 831 41.99 -10.59 -25.23
CA THR A 831 41.31 -11.77 -25.82
C THR A 831 40.18 -11.42 -26.80
N GLY A 832 39.96 -10.14 -27.10
CA GLY A 832 38.89 -9.65 -27.98
C GLY A 832 37.59 -9.30 -27.25
N ARG A 833 37.59 -9.38 -25.92
CA ARG A 833 36.48 -9.02 -25.03
C ARG A 833 36.53 -7.55 -24.66
N THR A 834 35.43 -7.01 -24.17
CA THR A 834 35.31 -5.58 -23.86
C THR A 834 35.11 -5.39 -22.37
N VAL A 835 35.79 -4.41 -21.79
CA VAL A 835 35.68 -4.10 -20.37
C VAL A 835 35.27 -2.63 -20.23
N VAL A 836 34.20 -2.38 -19.49
CA VAL A 836 33.76 -1.04 -19.10
C VAL A 836 33.95 -0.91 -17.60
N VAL A 837 34.85 -0.01 -17.19
CA VAL A 837 35.11 0.27 -15.79
C VAL A 837 34.67 1.68 -15.44
N SER A 838 34.00 1.89 -14.32
CA SER A 838 33.85 3.24 -13.76
C SER A 838 35.00 3.51 -12.81
N SER A 839 35.52 4.74 -12.82
CA SER A 839 36.48 5.19 -11.83
C SER A 839 36.47 6.70 -11.69
N HIS A 840 36.79 7.19 -10.49
CA HIS A 840 37.13 8.59 -10.23
C HIS A 840 38.66 8.81 -10.13
N LEU A 841 39.46 7.75 -10.18
CA LEU A 841 40.92 7.82 -10.11
C LEU A 841 41.51 7.96 -11.52
N LEU A 842 41.78 9.20 -11.93
CA LEU A 842 42.21 9.52 -13.30
C LEU A 842 43.56 8.90 -13.68
N SER A 843 44.50 8.87 -12.75
CA SER A 843 45.81 8.23 -12.95
C SER A 843 45.69 6.72 -13.21
N GLU A 844 44.74 6.06 -12.56
CA GLU A 844 44.47 4.64 -12.76
C GLU A 844 43.90 4.35 -14.14
N VAL A 845 42.98 5.20 -14.57
CA VAL A 845 42.34 5.11 -15.88
C VAL A 845 43.34 5.39 -16.99
N GLU A 846 44.21 6.39 -16.83
CA GLU A 846 45.28 6.69 -17.79
C GLU A 846 46.21 5.47 -18.01
N MET A 847 46.52 4.72 -16.95
CA MET A 847 47.41 3.55 -17.04
C MET A 847 46.71 2.25 -17.48
N THR A 848 45.39 2.16 -17.32
CA THR A 848 44.65 0.90 -17.50
C THR A 848 43.78 0.89 -18.73
N CYS A 849 43.12 2.01 -19.04
CA CYS A 849 42.10 2.10 -20.05
C CYS A 849 42.69 2.51 -21.41
N SER A 850 42.15 1.91 -22.47
CA SER A 850 42.46 2.29 -23.86
C SER A 850 41.67 3.51 -24.32
N HIS A 851 40.44 3.64 -23.81
CA HIS A 851 39.48 4.68 -24.15
C HIS A 851 38.81 5.19 -22.89
N VAL A 852 38.28 6.40 -22.93
CA VAL A 852 37.53 6.99 -21.83
C VAL A 852 36.28 7.69 -22.33
N VAL A 853 35.28 7.72 -21.46
CA VAL A 853 34.03 8.49 -21.61
C VAL A 853 33.92 9.37 -20.38
N VAL A 854 34.05 10.67 -20.57
CA VAL A 854 33.98 11.66 -19.48
C VAL A 854 32.55 12.15 -19.35
N MET A 855 31.95 11.92 -18.19
CA MET A 855 30.60 12.34 -17.84
C MET A 855 30.61 13.48 -16.82
N HIS A 856 29.67 14.41 -16.96
CA HIS A 856 29.38 15.44 -15.98
C HIS A 856 27.89 15.77 -16.00
N ALA A 857 27.27 15.93 -14.82
CA ALA A 857 25.85 16.27 -14.66
C ALA A 857 24.90 15.43 -15.54
N GLY A 858 25.16 14.12 -15.66
CA GLY A 858 24.32 13.21 -16.42
C GLY A 858 24.54 13.24 -17.94
N ARG A 859 25.53 13.98 -18.46
CA ARG A 859 25.85 14.12 -19.90
C ARG A 859 27.26 13.63 -20.23
N VAL A 860 27.48 13.17 -21.46
CA VAL A 860 28.83 12.89 -22.00
C VAL A 860 29.46 14.19 -22.46
N ILE A 861 30.62 14.55 -21.92
CA ILE A 861 31.35 15.76 -22.32
C ILE A 861 32.37 15.45 -23.41
N THR A 862 33.12 14.36 -23.27
CA THR A 862 34.06 13.89 -24.30
C THR A 862 34.23 12.37 -24.22
N ALA A 863 34.56 11.74 -25.34
CA ALA A 863 34.86 10.33 -25.43
C ALA A 863 35.93 10.08 -26.51
N GLY A 864 36.89 9.19 -26.24
CA GLY A 864 37.97 8.91 -27.18
C GLY A 864 39.08 8.03 -26.61
N ARG A 865 40.16 7.84 -27.38
CA ARG A 865 41.37 7.15 -26.91
C ARG A 865 42.07 7.99 -25.85
N VAL A 866 42.60 7.33 -24.83
CA VAL A 866 43.38 8.02 -23.78
C VAL A 866 44.59 8.74 -24.39
N ASP A 867 45.31 8.08 -25.30
CA ASP A 867 46.49 8.64 -25.97
C ASP A 867 46.18 9.95 -26.71
N ASP A 868 45.04 10.01 -27.40
CA ASP A 868 44.63 11.18 -28.20
C ASP A 868 44.24 12.37 -27.30
N LEU A 869 43.71 12.09 -26.11
CA LEU A 869 43.31 13.11 -25.14
C LEU A 869 44.51 13.66 -24.37
N VAL A 870 45.55 12.84 -24.16
CA VAL A 870 46.78 13.17 -23.41
C VAL A 870 47.88 13.76 -24.31
N ALA A 871 47.89 13.43 -25.60
CA ALA A 871 48.86 13.94 -26.56
C ALA A 871 48.46 15.32 -27.09
N SER A 872 49.20 16.35 -26.69
CA SER A 872 49.12 17.70 -27.26
C SER A 872 50.54 18.09 -27.70
N GLU A 873 50.80 18.05 -29.02
CA GLU A 873 52.12 18.36 -29.59
C GLU A 873 52.54 19.82 -29.35
N ASP A 874 51.55 20.69 -29.15
CA ASP A 874 51.60 22.10 -28.82
C ASP A 874 51.84 22.40 -27.34
N THR A 875 51.89 21.37 -26.47
CA THR A 875 52.16 21.54 -25.03
C THR A 875 53.58 21.12 -24.65
N THR A 876 54.23 21.95 -23.84
CA THR A 876 55.54 21.70 -23.24
C THR A 876 55.45 21.94 -21.73
N VAL A 877 55.82 20.93 -20.94
CA VAL A 877 55.88 21.05 -19.47
C VAL A 877 57.33 21.22 -19.06
N ILE A 878 57.63 22.22 -18.24
CA ILE A 878 58.99 22.57 -17.80
C ILE A 878 59.04 22.51 -16.28
N ASP A 879 59.91 21.66 -15.74
CA ASP A 879 60.18 21.60 -14.31
C ASP A 879 61.22 22.68 -13.94
N VAL A 880 60.90 23.52 -12.96
CA VAL A 880 61.75 24.63 -12.51
C VAL A 880 62.02 24.50 -11.00
N PRO A 881 63.26 24.50 -10.51
CA PRO A 881 63.57 24.48 -9.08
C PRO A 881 62.98 25.71 -8.38
N THR A 882 62.36 25.52 -7.20
CA THR A 882 61.77 26.64 -6.43
C THR A 882 62.80 27.41 -5.59
N ASP A 883 64.04 26.95 -5.55
CA ASP A 883 65.17 27.53 -4.81
C ASP A 883 65.44 29.01 -5.14
N ALA A 884 65.11 29.44 -6.37
CA ALA A 884 65.25 30.83 -6.84
C ALA A 884 64.18 31.79 -6.28
N GLY A 885 63.16 31.27 -5.60
CA GLY A 885 62.05 32.04 -5.02
C GLY A 885 60.90 32.30 -5.99
N ARG A 886 59.65 32.16 -5.50
CA ARG A 886 58.41 32.23 -6.31
C ARG A 886 58.27 33.51 -7.15
N ALA A 887 58.72 34.65 -6.61
CA ALA A 887 58.66 35.94 -7.30
C ALA A 887 59.52 35.99 -8.59
N ALA A 888 60.65 35.27 -8.62
CA ALA A 888 61.50 35.20 -9.80
C ALA A 888 60.88 34.31 -10.90
N ILE A 889 60.24 33.21 -10.49
CA ILE A 889 59.51 32.31 -11.39
C ILE A 889 58.31 33.03 -12.00
N ASP A 890 57.53 33.75 -11.19
CA ASP A 890 56.36 34.51 -11.68
C ASP A 890 56.76 35.63 -12.66
N ALA A 891 57.88 36.33 -12.41
CA ALA A 891 58.42 37.34 -13.33
C ALA A 891 58.89 36.72 -14.67
N SER A 892 59.56 35.57 -14.61
CA SER A 892 60.02 34.83 -15.79
C SER A 892 58.84 34.29 -16.61
N VAL A 893 57.77 33.84 -15.95
CA VAL A 893 56.54 33.41 -16.64
C VAL A 893 55.76 34.59 -17.23
N ALA A 894 55.75 35.75 -16.58
CA ALA A 894 55.18 36.95 -17.18
C ALA A 894 55.90 37.31 -18.49
N ALA A 895 57.23 37.30 -18.50
CA ALA A 895 58.01 37.53 -19.71
C ALA A 895 57.80 36.43 -20.78
N LEU A 896 57.57 35.19 -20.36
CA LEU A 896 57.28 34.08 -21.27
C LEU A 896 55.91 34.22 -21.96
N ARG A 897 54.92 34.81 -21.29
CA ARG A 897 53.59 35.07 -21.88
C ARG A 897 53.61 36.11 -23.00
N ASP A 898 54.62 36.98 -23.02
CA ASP A 898 54.77 38.04 -24.02
C ASP A 898 55.51 37.57 -25.29
N VAL A 899 55.89 36.29 -25.37
CA VAL A 899 56.58 35.72 -26.54
C VAL A 899 55.57 35.35 -27.62
N ASP A 900 55.73 35.92 -28.82
CA ASP A 900 54.90 35.61 -29.99
C ASP A 900 54.89 34.11 -30.29
N GLY A 901 53.69 33.53 -30.38
CA GLY A 901 53.46 32.10 -30.60
C GLY A 901 53.20 31.29 -29.32
N ILE A 902 53.37 31.87 -28.13
CA ILE A 902 52.91 31.27 -26.87
C ILE A 902 51.46 31.69 -26.60
N ARG A 903 50.56 30.70 -26.47
CA ARG A 903 49.11 30.94 -26.25
C ARG A 903 48.75 31.00 -24.77
N SER A 904 49.33 30.12 -23.96
CA SER A 904 49.13 30.15 -22.52
C SER A 904 50.33 29.61 -21.77
N VAL A 905 50.54 30.15 -20.57
CA VAL A 905 51.54 29.67 -19.61
C VAL A 905 50.89 29.55 -18.24
N GLU A 906 50.93 28.35 -17.68
CA GLU A 906 50.39 28.01 -16.37
C GLU A 906 51.50 27.54 -15.45
N ILE A 907 51.41 27.84 -14.15
CA ILE A 907 52.40 27.42 -13.14
C ILE A 907 51.67 26.67 -12.02
N ILE A 908 52.12 25.45 -11.74
CA ILE A 908 51.67 24.64 -10.61
C ILE A 908 52.85 24.45 -9.66
N ASP A 909 52.65 24.79 -8.38
CA ASP A 909 53.66 24.56 -7.34
C ASP A 909 53.57 23.13 -6.81
N GLU A 910 54.66 22.38 -6.88
CA GLU A 910 54.81 21.03 -6.31
C GLU A 910 55.91 20.99 -5.23
N GLY A 911 56.10 22.09 -4.49
CA GLY A 911 57.04 22.14 -3.37
C GLY A 911 58.46 22.47 -3.82
N ASP A 912 59.30 21.46 -3.99
CA ASP A 912 60.73 21.63 -4.37
C ASP A 912 60.90 21.94 -5.88
N VAL A 913 59.82 21.81 -6.66
CA VAL A 913 59.77 22.07 -8.10
C VAL A 913 58.44 22.75 -8.45
N ALA A 914 58.50 23.76 -9.32
CA ALA A 914 57.33 24.34 -9.98
C ALA A 914 57.23 23.80 -11.40
N LYS A 915 56.04 23.30 -11.78
CA LYS A 915 55.74 22.89 -13.15
C LYS A 915 55.18 24.06 -13.94
N VAL A 916 55.88 24.46 -14.99
CA VAL A 916 55.46 25.50 -15.92
C VAL A 916 54.96 24.82 -17.20
N THR A 917 53.64 24.83 -17.41
CA THR A 917 53.00 24.27 -18.60
C THR A 917 52.80 25.37 -19.63
N VAL A 918 53.42 25.21 -20.79
CA VAL A 918 53.38 26.17 -21.91
C VAL A 918 52.63 25.55 -23.08
N VAL A 919 51.58 26.22 -23.55
CA VAL A 919 50.88 25.90 -24.79
C VAL A 919 51.32 26.90 -25.85
N ALA A 920 51.87 26.43 -26.96
CA ALA A 920 52.41 27.29 -28.01
C ALA A 920 52.24 26.68 -29.40
N ASP A 921 52.10 27.56 -30.39
CA ASP A 921 52.22 27.24 -31.83
C ASP A 921 53.69 27.23 -32.29
N LEU A 922 54.61 26.99 -31.34
CA LEU A 922 56.04 26.96 -31.55
C LEU A 922 56.56 25.54 -31.34
N PRO A 923 57.60 25.12 -32.10
CA PRO A 923 58.30 23.88 -31.79
C PRO A 923 58.78 23.88 -30.33
N ARG A 924 58.67 22.74 -29.64
CA ARG A 924 59.08 22.59 -28.22
C ARG A 924 60.48 23.14 -27.92
N VAL A 925 61.42 23.02 -28.86
CA VAL A 925 62.78 23.57 -28.72
C VAL A 925 62.79 25.10 -28.63
N GLU A 926 61.89 25.79 -29.32
CA GLU A 926 61.74 27.24 -29.27
C GLU A 926 61.04 27.68 -27.99
N VAL A 927 60.07 26.90 -27.52
CA VAL A 927 59.44 27.11 -26.20
C VAL A 927 60.45 27.01 -25.06
N VAL A 928 61.30 25.98 -25.08
CA VAL A 928 62.37 25.82 -24.07
C VAL A 928 63.39 26.95 -24.16
N ARG A 929 63.75 27.39 -25.38
CA ARG A 929 64.67 28.53 -25.57
C ARG A 929 64.06 29.83 -25.04
N ALA A 930 62.77 30.06 -25.29
CA ALA A 930 62.03 31.20 -24.77
C ALA A 930 61.98 31.18 -23.23
N ALA A 931 61.71 30.02 -22.64
CA ALA A 931 61.71 29.83 -21.18
C ALA A 931 63.05 30.17 -20.53
N ILE A 932 64.16 29.68 -21.10
CA ILE A 932 65.52 29.99 -20.61
C ILE A 932 65.83 31.48 -20.79
N THR A 933 65.45 32.07 -21.93
CA THR A 933 65.67 33.51 -22.20
C THR A 933 64.88 34.39 -21.24
N ALA A 934 63.69 33.95 -20.86
CA ALA A 934 62.83 34.61 -19.88
C ALA A 934 63.35 34.46 -18.42
N GLY A 935 64.37 33.64 -18.20
CA GLY A 935 65.02 33.47 -16.89
C GLY A 935 64.58 32.23 -16.10
N LEU A 936 63.82 31.29 -16.70
CA LEU A 936 63.47 30.04 -16.03
C LEU A 936 64.66 29.08 -15.99
N ASP A 937 64.99 28.61 -14.78
CA ASP A 937 66.00 27.57 -14.57
C ASP A 937 65.41 26.19 -14.88
N VAL A 938 65.63 25.70 -16.09
CA VAL A 938 65.00 24.47 -16.60
C VAL A 938 65.70 23.23 -16.03
N ARG A 939 65.01 22.50 -15.15
CA ARG A 939 65.47 21.21 -14.60
C ARG A 939 65.14 20.04 -15.52
N SER A 940 63.94 20.02 -16.09
CA SER A 940 63.43 18.92 -16.90
C SER A 940 62.37 19.42 -17.88
N VAL A 941 62.20 18.73 -19.02
CA VAL A 941 61.21 19.09 -20.05
C VAL A 941 60.39 17.85 -20.43
N GLY A 942 59.07 17.96 -20.29
CA GLY A 942 58.08 16.93 -20.60
C GLY A 942 57.17 17.31 -21.77
N SER A 943 56.46 16.30 -22.28
CA SER A 943 55.58 16.40 -23.46
C SER A 943 54.14 15.98 -23.22
N ARG A 944 53.78 15.54 -22.00
CA ARG A 944 52.47 14.98 -21.69
C ARG A 944 51.76 15.82 -20.64
N ARG A 945 50.49 16.13 -20.87
CA ARG A 945 49.54 16.50 -19.81
C ARG A 945 49.05 15.22 -19.15
N HIS A 946 48.83 15.23 -17.85
CA HIS A 946 48.12 14.13 -17.22
C HIS A 946 46.64 14.17 -17.62
N LEU A 947 45.96 13.01 -17.68
CA LEU A 947 44.53 12.94 -17.96
C LEU A 947 43.71 13.80 -16.99
N GLU A 948 44.23 14.01 -15.78
CA GLU A 948 43.71 14.93 -14.77
C GLU A 948 43.59 16.38 -15.25
N GLU A 949 44.60 16.91 -15.93
CA GLU A 949 44.60 18.29 -16.43
C GLU A 949 43.60 18.47 -17.57
N VAL A 950 43.49 17.47 -18.45
CA VAL A 950 42.52 17.45 -19.55
C VAL A 950 41.11 17.39 -19.00
N PHE A 951 40.86 16.51 -18.01
CA PHE A 951 39.58 16.37 -17.34
C PHE A 951 39.15 17.66 -16.63
N LEU A 952 40.05 18.30 -15.88
CA LEU A 952 39.78 19.58 -15.21
C LEU A 952 39.49 20.70 -16.22
N GLY A 953 40.25 20.78 -17.32
CA GLY A 953 40.01 21.76 -18.38
C GLY A 953 38.65 21.57 -19.05
N VAL A 954 38.26 20.33 -19.33
CA VAL A 954 36.98 19.99 -19.96
C VAL A 954 35.78 20.29 -19.04
N ILE A 955 35.88 20.00 -17.74
CA ILE A 955 34.83 20.33 -16.77
C ILE A 955 34.75 21.83 -16.53
N ALA A 956 35.89 22.53 -16.40
CA ALA A 956 35.91 23.98 -16.23
C ALA A 956 35.33 24.71 -17.45
N GLY A 957 35.62 24.21 -18.67
CA GLY A 957 35.03 24.72 -19.91
C GLY A 957 33.52 24.52 -19.98
N ALA A 958 33.01 23.36 -19.52
CA ALA A 958 31.58 23.09 -19.44
C ALA A 958 30.83 23.96 -18.40
N GLN A 959 31.51 24.39 -17.33
CA GLN A 959 30.94 25.35 -16.36
C GLN A 959 30.92 26.80 -16.86
N GLY A 960 31.72 27.14 -17.87
CA GLY A 960 31.77 28.50 -18.44
C GLY A 960 30.56 28.87 -19.32
N THR A 961 29.69 27.91 -19.65
CA THR A 961 28.52 28.12 -20.52
C THR A 961 27.20 28.27 -19.76
N ASP A 962 27.17 28.15 -18.43
CA ASP A 962 25.97 28.42 -17.62
C ASP A 962 25.87 29.91 -17.25
N ALA A 963 25.04 30.65 -17.97
CA ALA A 963 24.80 32.07 -17.79
C ALA A 963 23.91 32.44 -16.57
N SER A 964 24.01 31.71 -15.45
CA SER A 964 23.16 31.96 -14.26
C SER A 964 23.82 31.74 -12.90
N ALA A 965 25.05 32.23 -12.71
CA ALA A 965 25.63 32.39 -11.37
C ALA A 965 26.33 33.76 -11.21
N PRO A 966 26.16 34.47 -10.07
CA PRO A 966 26.71 35.81 -9.88
C PRO A 966 28.23 35.77 -9.79
N THR A 967 28.87 36.73 -10.46
CA THR A 967 30.31 36.99 -10.45
C THR A 967 30.81 37.34 -9.05
N SER A 968 31.31 36.36 -8.30
CA SER A 968 32.26 36.60 -7.22
C SER A 968 33.68 36.40 -7.75
N GLY A 969 34.46 37.48 -7.82
CA GLY A 969 35.81 37.53 -8.37
C GLY A 969 36.86 36.77 -7.56
N GLN A 970 36.75 35.45 -7.51
CA GLN A 970 37.79 34.56 -6.99
C GLN A 970 38.45 33.79 -8.14
N SER A 971 39.79 33.89 -8.20
CA SER A 971 40.60 33.26 -9.23
C SER A 971 40.53 31.73 -9.15
N MET A 972 40.65 31.06 -10.30
CA MET A 972 40.67 29.59 -10.47
C MET A 972 41.63 28.87 -9.50
N ILE A 973 42.72 29.54 -9.11
CA ILE A 973 43.75 29.03 -8.19
C ILE A 973 43.21 28.85 -6.76
N GLU A 974 42.27 29.69 -6.34
CA GLU A 974 41.70 29.65 -4.99
C GLU A 974 40.69 28.49 -4.84
N ARG A 975 39.99 28.17 -5.93
CA ARG A 975 39.13 26.98 -6.03
C ARG A 975 39.96 25.69 -6.09
N LEU A 976 41.09 25.68 -6.81
CA LEU A 976 42.00 24.54 -6.85
C LEU A 976 42.67 24.26 -5.49
N ARG A 977 42.98 25.30 -4.71
CA ARG A 977 43.48 25.13 -3.32
C ARG A 977 42.43 24.54 -2.37
N GLN A 978 41.15 24.91 -2.50
CA GLN A 978 40.08 24.34 -1.68
C GLN A 978 39.79 22.87 -1.99
N VAL A 979 39.97 22.45 -3.25
CA VAL A 979 39.78 21.04 -3.66
C VAL A 979 40.96 20.17 -3.23
N ARG A 980 42.19 20.70 -3.17
CA ARG A 980 43.37 19.98 -2.65
C ARG A 980 43.46 19.91 -1.13
N ALA A 981 42.74 20.79 -0.42
CA ALA A 981 42.72 20.86 1.05
C ALA A 981 41.57 20.07 1.70
N ARG A 982 40.70 19.46 0.90
CA ARG A 982 39.70 18.47 1.30
C ARG A 982 40.12 17.11 0.79
#